data_AF-A0A094CQL8-F1
#
_entry.id   AF-A0A094CQL8-F1
#
_cell.length_a   1.000
_cell.length_b   1.000
_cell.length_c   1.000
_cell.angle_alpha   90.00
_cell.angle_beta   90.00
_cell.angle_gamma   90.00
#
_symmetry.space_group_name_H-M   'P 1'
#
loop_
_entity.id
_entity.type
_entity.pdbx_description
1 polymer ?
#
loop_
_entity_poly.entity_id
_entity_poly.type
_entity_poly.pdbx_seq_one_letter_code
_entity_poly.pdbx_strand_id
1 'polypeptide(L)'
;MSNNQILNGDFANPLSSLTDKSLFISEAFVDGEWVSVSNERTFEVLEPVFGKPFSKVADLGKEDFERAIQSAKVAQKKYKCTTATERGSLLRKWFDLVIANKTDLATILCLENGKTFAEAESEIVYAASFISWFAEEAPRSYGDLIPSSIPNTTVMTMKEPIGVCGIITPWNFPAAMITRKVAPALAAGCSVVIKPPKETPHTCLALTKLAIAAGLPPKCIQVCTTSNRQAATELATNPMISKLSFTGSTGVGKMLAKLATGSLKKCSLELGGNAPFIVFDDADLDLAVEGAMISKFRCSGQTCVCANRLLVQTGVVKEFTAKLVAKVNALVMGSGFHPGTTQGPLVNQAAVDKVEEHVKDAISKGAKVETGGIRPRGPGFFFQPTVLSGATVDMQVATDETFGPLAAIFEFSREDEVIELANSTEFGLAGYFFSNNASRVLRVARQLECGMVGVNTAKISASEAPFGGIKESGYGREGMPLSTATSLTTAKAYALMAFTGITCYNSIELVVLCLFTFKRYQGYYFWSLLIASICLTPNILGFILFVFAPKVPVYFSVTILVVGWCGMVTGQSLVLWSRLHLVHITHKHIRGLFWMIVTNAILLHVTTIVVLFGAVSPHFTRFTNGFNIMERIQLVLFCVQELILSGIYIWDTVKLLRLRPRGWRQIILTQLLIINIVILIIDVSVVAVEYSGLYAVQVPLKSAAYSVKLKLEYAILGRLVKIVKPQRSSSSDPNTMVFRSVS
;
A
#
# COMPACT_ATOMS: atom_id res chain seq x y z
N MET A 1 20.21 -29.09 29.27
CA MET A 1 19.49 -30.38 29.03
C MET A 1 19.87 -30.82 27.63
N SER A 2 20.26 -32.07 27.42
CA SER A 2 20.53 -32.57 26.06
C SER A 2 19.22 -32.61 25.25
N ASN A 3 19.28 -32.37 23.94
CA ASN A 3 18.09 -32.41 23.05
C ASN A 3 17.28 -33.71 23.21
N ASN A 4 17.90 -34.81 23.66
CA ASN A 4 17.22 -36.08 23.93
C ASN A 4 16.27 -36.07 25.14
N GLN A 5 16.39 -35.15 26.09
CA GLN A 5 15.46 -35.08 27.24
C GLN A 5 14.14 -34.37 26.89
N ILE A 6 14.17 -33.39 25.98
CA ILE A 6 12.97 -32.61 25.58
C ILE A 6 12.05 -33.43 24.65
N LEU A 7 12.61 -34.37 23.90
CA LEU A 7 11.89 -35.25 22.98
C LEU A 7 11.16 -36.43 23.68
N ASN A 8 11.42 -36.66 24.97
CA ASN A 8 10.92 -37.82 25.72
C ASN A 8 10.01 -37.46 26.91
N GLY A 9 9.58 -36.21 27.04
CA GLY A 9 8.71 -35.77 28.14
C GLY A 9 7.23 -36.09 27.91
N ASP A 10 6.55 -36.60 28.94
CA ASP A 10 5.09 -36.62 29.01
C ASP A 10 4.58 -35.18 29.19
N PHE A 11 4.14 -34.54 28.12
CA PHE A 11 3.49 -33.23 28.20
C PHE A 11 2.00 -33.44 28.54
N ALA A 12 1.48 -32.62 29.48
CA ALA A 12 0.05 -32.57 29.75
C ALA A 12 -0.72 -32.24 28.46
N ASN A 13 -1.90 -32.85 28.27
CA ASN A 13 -2.73 -32.64 27.08
C ASN A 13 -3.04 -31.13 26.90
N PRO A 14 -2.50 -30.46 25.85
CA PRO A 14 -2.67 -29.01 25.68
C PRO A 14 -4.12 -28.59 25.48
N LEU A 15 -5.01 -29.48 25.06
CA LEU A 15 -6.44 -29.18 24.93
C LEU A 15 -7.11 -28.94 26.29
N SER A 16 -6.54 -29.45 27.38
CA SER A 16 -7.07 -29.23 28.73
C SER A 16 -6.89 -27.79 29.22
N SER A 17 -5.95 -27.04 28.63
CA SER A 17 -5.68 -25.64 28.99
C SER A 17 -6.48 -24.61 28.18
N LEU A 18 -7.33 -25.04 27.25
CA LEU A 18 -8.20 -24.12 26.52
C LEU A 18 -9.18 -23.42 27.47
N THR A 19 -9.27 -22.10 27.35
CA THR A 19 -10.24 -21.29 28.12
C THR A 19 -11.65 -21.55 27.59
N ASP A 20 -11.84 -21.45 26.27
CA ASP A 20 -13.04 -21.88 25.57
C ASP A 20 -12.80 -23.25 24.90
N LYS A 21 -13.12 -24.32 25.63
CA LYS A 21 -13.04 -25.70 25.14
C LYS A 21 -13.90 -25.96 23.90
N SER A 22 -14.90 -25.12 23.67
CA SER A 22 -15.81 -25.28 22.55
C SER A 22 -15.20 -24.88 21.20
N LEU A 23 -14.01 -24.25 21.20
CA LEU A 23 -13.25 -23.95 19.98
C LEU A 23 -12.56 -25.17 19.36
N PHE A 24 -12.38 -26.24 20.12
CA PHE A 24 -11.87 -27.49 19.58
C PHE A 24 -13.01 -28.32 18.98
N ILE A 25 -13.06 -28.38 17.65
CA ILE A 25 -14.19 -28.92 16.88
C ILE A 25 -13.69 -30.02 15.94
N SER A 26 -14.46 -31.10 15.83
CA SER A 26 -14.14 -32.27 14.97
C SER A 26 -15.19 -32.52 13.88
N GLU A 27 -16.33 -31.86 13.96
CA GLU A 27 -17.37 -31.86 12.95
C GLU A 27 -16.96 -31.04 11.72
N ALA A 28 -17.59 -31.33 10.57
CA ALA A 28 -17.57 -30.42 9.43
C ALA A 28 -18.64 -29.33 9.60
N PHE A 29 -18.57 -28.25 8.81
CA PHE A 29 -19.58 -27.18 8.83
C PHE A 29 -20.26 -27.07 7.46
N VAL A 30 -21.47 -27.63 7.34
CA VAL A 30 -22.20 -27.73 6.06
C VAL A 30 -23.66 -27.30 6.23
N ASP A 31 -24.16 -26.55 5.27
CA ASP A 31 -25.49 -25.91 5.28
C ASP A 31 -25.74 -24.97 6.47
N GLY A 32 -24.66 -24.41 7.03
CA GLY A 32 -24.71 -23.54 8.21
C GLY A 32 -24.83 -24.28 9.54
N GLU A 33 -24.60 -25.60 9.54
CA GLU A 33 -24.70 -26.46 10.72
C GLU A 33 -23.43 -27.30 10.92
N TRP A 34 -23.13 -27.64 12.17
CA TRP A 34 -22.08 -28.59 12.50
C TRP A 34 -22.57 -30.02 12.24
N VAL A 35 -21.90 -30.73 11.34
CA VAL A 35 -22.32 -32.07 10.89
C VAL A 35 -21.38 -33.12 11.48
N SER A 36 -21.93 -33.92 12.39
CA SER A 36 -21.30 -35.15 12.87
C SER A 36 -21.51 -36.28 11.86
N VAL A 37 -20.53 -37.18 11.76
CA VAL A 37 -20.55 -38.34 10.87
C VAL A 37 -20.29 -39.61 11.66
N SER A 38 -20.61 -40.80 11.10
CA SER A 38 -20.27 -42.06 11.74
C SER A 38 -18.76 -42.22 11.87
N ASN A 39 -18.30 -43.04 12.83
CA ASN A 39 -16.87 -43.25 13.07
C ASN A 39 -16.11 -43.77 11.84
N GLU A 40 -16.75 -44.55 10.95
CA GLU A 40 -16.13 -45.03 9.71
C GLU A 40 -15.92 -43.92 8.67
N ARG A 41 -16.59 -42.77 8.83
CA ARG A 41 -16.47 -41.59 7.97
C ARG A 41 -15.61 -40.51 8.62
N THR A 42 -14.58 -40.89 9.36
CA THR A 42 -13.62 -39.96 9.97
C THR A 42 -12.19 -40.28 9.55
N PHE A 43 -11.31 -39.29 9.58
CA PHE A 43 -9.87 -39.47 9.44
C PHE A 43 -9.12 -38.96 10.67
N GLU A 44 -7.94 -39.53 10.92
CA GLU A 44 -7.09 -39.18 12.06
C GLU A 44 -6.22 -37.96 11.77
N VAL A 45 -6.11 -37.06 12.75
CA VAL A 45 -5.15 -35.96 12.75
C VAL A 45 -4.00 -36.32 13.68
N LEU A 46 -2.79 -36.27 13.15
CA LEU A 46 -1.57 -36.64 13.88
C LEU A 46 -0.98 -35.41 14.57
N GLU A 47 -0.50 -35.61 15.80
CA GLU A 47 0.30 -34.65 16.53
C GLU A 47 1.77 -34.82 16.10
N PRO A 48 2.44 -33.78 15.54
CA PRO A 48 3.75 -33.93 14.91
C PRO A 48 4.93 -34.25 15.84
N VAL A 49 4.83 -33.94 17.14
CA VAL A 49 5.93 -34.15 18.11
C VAL A 49 6.08 -35.63 18.45
N PHE A 50 4.97 -36.36 18.51
CA PHE A 50 4.97 -37.80 18.81
C PHE A 50 4.65 -38.66 17.59
N GLY A 51 4.08 -38.08 16.53
CA GLY A 51 3.63 -38.80 15.34
C GLY A 51 2.42 -39.70 15.61
N LYS A 52 1.60 -39.37 16.62
CA LYS A 52 0.44 -40.17 17.04
C LYS A 52 -0.88 -39.42 16.79
N PRO A 53 -1.98 -40.11 16.48
CA PRO A 53 -3.30 -39.48 16.42
C PRO A 53 -3.68 -38.82 17.75
N PHE A 54 -4.18 -37.59 17.71
CA PHE A 54 -4.76 -36.92 18.88
C PHE A 54 -6.26 -36.63 18.74
N SER A 55 -6.79 -36.70 17.51
CA SER A 55 -8.21 -36.47 17.22
C SER A 55 -8.66 -37.22 15.96
N LYS A 56 -9.99 -37.29 15.78
CA LYS A 56 -10.65 -37.71 14.56
C LYS A 56 -11.54 -36.58 14.05
N VAL A 57 -11.57 -36.37 12.74
CA VAL A 57 -12.33 -35.31 12.08
C VAL A 57 -13.20 -35.91 10.98
N ALA A 58 -14.38 -35.32 10.74
CA ALA A 58 -15.29 -35.76 9.69
C ALA A 58 -14.62 -35.84 8.31
N ASP A 59 -14.83 -36.94 7.58
CA ASP A 59 -14.35 -37.16 6.21
C ASP A 59 -15.51 -37.07 5.22
N LEU A 60 -15.68 -35.89 4.63
CA LEU A 60 -16.78 -35.63 3.71
C LEU A 60 -16.53 -36.20 2.32
N GLY A 61 -17.60 -36.71 1.71
CA GLY A 61 -17.61 -37.24 0.34
C GLY A 61 -17.95 -36.17 -0.70
N LYS A 62 -18.02 -36.57 -1.97
CA LYS A 62 -18.34 -35.65 -3.07
C LYS A 62 -19.74 -35.04 -2.92
N GLU A 63 -20.72 -35.84 -2.51
CA GLU A 63 -22.12 -35.43 -2.34
C GLU A 63 -22.26 -34.34 -1.27
N ASP A 64 -21.42 -34.39 -0.23
CA ASP A 64 -21.37 -33.36 0.81
C ASP A 64 -20.82 -32.03 0.28
N PHE A 65 -19.81 -32.08 -0.59
CA PHE A 65 -19.30 -30.89 -1.29
C PHE A 65 -20.38 -30.28 -2.19
N GLU A 66 -21.10 -31.11 -2.97
CA GLU A 66 -22.21 -30.64 -3.83
C GLU A 66 -23.29 -29.95 -2.99
N ARG A 67 -23.67 -30.52 -1.84
CA ARG A 67 -24.61 -29.93 -0.88
C ARG A 67 -24.10 -28.60 -0.31
N ALA A 68 -22.83 -28.53 0.10
CA ALA A 68 -22.21 -27.31 0.61
C ALA A 68 -22.21 -26.20 -0.44
N ILE A 69 -21.85 -26.51 -1.69
CA ILE A 69 -21.82 -25.57 -2.81
C ILE A 69 -23.23 -25.04 -3.11
N GLN A 70 -24.23 -25.92 -3.13
CA GLN A 70 -25.62 -25.51 -3.36
C GLN A 70 -26.12 -24.57 -2.26
N SER A 71 -25.85 -24.88 -0.99
CA SER A 71 -26.20 -24.00 0.13
C SER A 71 -25.52 -22.63 0.01
N ALA A 72 -24.21 -22.63 -0.25
CA ALA A 72 -23.43 -21.41 -0.44
C ALA A 72 -23.94 -20.57 -1.61
N LYS A 73 -24.41 -21.18 -2.71
CA LYS A 73 -24.98 -20.49 -3.87
C LYS A 73 -26.29 -19.79 -3.53
N VAL A 74 -27.17 -20.45 -2.79
CA VAL A 74 -28.46 -19.87 -2.36
C VAL A 74 -28.23 -18.71 -1.41
N ALA A 75 -27.34 -18.88 -0.43
CA ALA A 75 -27.02 -17.84 0.54
C ALA A 75 -26.35 -16.61 -0.08
N GLN A 76 -25.43 -16.83 -1.04
CA GLN A 76 -24.71 -15.74 -1.71
C GLN A 76 -25.62 -14.74 -2.41
N LYS A 77 -26.73 -15.22 -3.00
CA LYS A 77 -27.71 -14.35 -3.66
C LYS A 77 -28.31 -13.31 -2.71
N LYS A 78 -28.50 -13.66 -1.44
CA LYS A 78 -28.99 -12.74 -0.40
C LYS A 78 -27.85 -11.90 0.16
N TYR A 79 -26.70 -12.52 0.44
CA TYR A 79 -25.56 -11.86 1.07
C TYR A 79 -24.97 -10.74 0.21
N LYS A 80 -24.93 -10.89 -1.12
CA LYS A 80 -24.47 -9.82 -2.01
C LYS A 80 -25.30 -8.53 -1.94
N CYS A 81 -26.55 -8.62 -1.47
CA CYS A 81 -27.45 -7.46 -1.34
C CYS A 81 -27.24 -6.67 -0.04
N THR A 82 -26.40 -7.16 0.88
CA THR A 82 -26.00 -6.40 2.07
C THR A 82 -25.16 -5.19 1.67
N THR A 83 -25.10 -4.16 2.52
CA THR A 83 -24.19 -3.04 2.27
C THR A 83 -22.75 -3.43 2.56
N ALA A 84 -21.80 -2.80 1.88
CA ALA A 84 -20.39 -3.01 2.16
C ALA A 84 -20.00 -2.66 3.61
N THR A 85 -20.64 -1.65 4.20
CA THR A 85 -20.44 -1.24 5.60
C THR A 85 -20.93 -2.29 6.59
N GLU A 86 -22.07 -2.94 6.32
CA GLU A 86 -22.56 -4.07 7.13
C GLU A 86 -21.55 -5.22 7.11
N ARG A 87 -21.08 -5.60 5.92
CA ARG A 87 -20.07 -6.67 5.78
C ARG A 87 -18.76 -6.32 6.49
N GLY A 88 -18.29 -5.09 6.34
CA GLY A 88 -17.12 -4.58 7.07
C GLY A 88 -17.29 -4.66 8.58
N SER A 89 -18.48 -4.31 9.09
CA SER A 89 -18.79 -4.37 10.52
C SER A 89 -18.80 -5.81 11.07
N LEU A 90 -19.34 -6.76 10.30
CA LEU A 90 -19.32 -8.19 10.66
C LEU A 90 -17.88 -8.75 10.68
N LEU A 91 -17.06 -8.41 9.68
CA LEU A 91 -15.66 -8.79 9.65
C LEU A 91 -14.88 -8.18 10.81
N ARG A 92 -15.16 -6.93 11.19
CA ARG A 92 -14.51 -6.31 12.34
C ARG A 92 -14.82 -7.05 13.65
N LYS A 93 -16.08 -7.44 13.86
CA LYS A 93 -16.46 -8.27 15.01
C LYS A 93 -15.74 -9.62 15.00
N TRP A 94 -15.59 -10.24 13.83
CA TRP A 94 -14.83 -11.48 13.69
C TRP A 94 -13.36 -11.30 14.05
N PHE A 95 -12.73 -10.21 13.60
CA PHE A 95 -11.37 -9.83 14.02
C PHE A 95 -11.28 -9.70 15.55
N ASP A 96 -12.19 -8.96 16.19
CA ASP A 96 -12.16 -8.76 17.64
C ASP A 96 -12.27 -10.10 18.40
N LEU A 97 -13.14 -11.01 17.93
CA LEU A 97 -13.28 -12.36 18.51
C LEU A 97 -12.05 -13.25 18.31
N VAL A 98 -11.37 -13.17 17.16
CA VAL A 98 -10.12 -13.88 16.91
C VAL A 98 -9.02 -13.39 17.86
N ILE A 99 -8.89 -12.09 18.06
CA ILE A 99 -7.92 -11.51 19.00
C ILE A 99 -8.25 -11.88 20.44
N ALA A 100 -9.53 -11.84 20.83
CA ALA A 100 -9.98 -12.24 22.17
C ALA A 100 -9.66 -13.71 22.50
N ASN A 101 -9.66 -14.60 21.50
CA ASN A 101 -9.38 -16.03 21.66
C ASN A 101 -7.99 -16.43 21.14
N LYS A 102 -7.06 -15.47 21.01
CA LYS A 102 -5.73 -15.68 20.41
C LYS A 102 -4.98 -16.87 21.01
N THR A 103 -4.95 -16.97 22.34
CA THR A 103 -4.19 -18.00 23.07
C THR A 103 -4.76 -19.41 22.84
N ASP A 104 -6.08 -19.56 22.84
CA ASP A 104 -6.75 -20.84 22.57
C ASP A 104 -6.54 -21.27 21.11
N LEU A 105 -6.69 -20.33 20.17
CA LEU A 105 -6.40 -20.57 18.75
C LEU A 105 -4.93 -20.97 18.52
N ALA A 106 -3.99 -20.30 19.18
CA ALA A 106 -2.57 -20.62 19.10
C ALA A 106 -2.26 -22.00 19.70
N THR A 107 -2.96 -22.39 20.77
CA THR A 107 -2.85 -23.73 21.38
C THR A 107 -3.28 -24.81 20.39
N ILE A 108 -4.45 -24.64 19.76
CA ILE A 108 -4.96 -25.57 18.74
C ILE A 108 -3.98 -25.66 17.56
N LEU A 109 -3.56 -24.50 17.03
CA LEU A 109 -2.65 -24.42 15.89
C LEU A 109 -1.30 -25.08 16.19
N CYS A 110 -0.69 -24.77 17.35
CA CYS A 110 0.57 -25.35 17.80
C CYS A 110 0.49 -26.87 17.89
N LEU A 111 -0.62 -27.41 18.41
CA LEU A 111 -0.82 -28.85 18.57
C LEU A 111 -0.90 -29.58 17.22
N GLU A 112 -1.70 -29.09 16.28
CA GLU A 112 -1.89 -29.77 14.99
C GLU A 112 -0.74 -29.52 13.99
N ASN A 113 -0.08 -28.36 14.04
CA ASN A 113 0.99 -28.00 13.11
C ASN A 113 2.40 -28.34 13.60
N GLY A 114 2.65 -28.23 14.91
CA GLY A 114 3.94 -28.47 15.55
C GLY A 114 4.87 -27.26 15.66
N LYS A 115 4.58 -26.11 15.03
CA LYS A 115 5.39 -24.89 15.22
C LYS A 115 5.43 -24.42 16.68
N THR A 116 6.38 -23.54 17.01
CA THR A 116 6.48 -23.02 18.38
C THR A 116 5.23 -22.22 18.77
N PHE A 117 4.89 -22.20 20.05
CA PHE A 117 3.70 -21.46 20.54
C PHE A 117 3.79 -19.97 20.19
N ALA A 118 4.98 -19.36 20.28
CA ALA A 118 5.21 -17.97 19.90
C ALA A 118 4.97 -17.73 18.39
N GLU A 119 5.38 -18.65 17.53
CA GLU A 119 5.08 -18.59 16.10
C GLU A 119 3.58 -18.78 15.81
N ALA A 120 2.91 -19.68 16.55
CA ALA A 120 1.48 -19.89 16.46
C ALA A 120 0.70 -18.62 16.85
N GLU A 121 1.01 -18.00 17.99
CA GLU A 121 0.40 -16.73 18.40
C GLU A 121 0.64 -15.62 17.39
N SER A 122 1.87 -15.51 16.88
CA SER A 122 2.22 -14.54 15.85
C SER A 122 1.43 -14.76 14.57
N GLU A 123 1.19 -16.01 14.19
CA GLU A 123 0.33 -16.35 13.06
C GLU A 123 -1.12 -15.95 13.31
N ILE A 124 -1.68 -16.18 14.50
CA ILE A 124 -3.08 -15.76 14.79
C ILE A 124 -3.24 -14.26 14.63
N VAL A 125 -2.27 -13.47 15.10
CA VAL A 125 -2.27 -12.00 14.92
C VAL A 125 -2.16 -11.63 13.44
N TYR A 126 -1.26 -12.30 12.70
CA TYR A 126 -1.12 -12.09 11.26
C TYR A 126 -2.39 -12.49 10.47
N ALA A 127 -3.03 -13.59 10.85
CA ALA A 127 -4.30 -14.03 10.26
C ALA A 127 -5.41 -13.01 10.52
N ALA A 128 -5.49 -12.49 11.75
CA ALA A 128 -6.44 -11.46 12.14
C ALA A 128 -6.24 -10.15 11.36
N SER A 129 -4.99 -9.79 11.02
CA SER A 129 -4.72 -8.56 10.26
C SER A 129 -5.41 -8.54 8.89
N PHE A 130 -5.52 -9.68 8.19
CA PHE A 130 -6.30 -9.77 6.95
C PHE A 130 -7.79 -9.55 7.17
N ILE A 131 -8.35 -10.03 8.28
CA ILE A 131 -9.76 -9.80 8.62
C ILE A 131 -10.00 -8.30 8.83
N SER A 132 -9.15 -7.63 9.62
CA SER A 132 -9.26 -6.18 9.85
C SER A 132 -9.06 -5.40 8.55
N TRP A 133 -8.05 -5.74 7.77
CA TRP A 133 -7.77 -5.08 6.49
C TRP A 133 -8.95 -5.17 5.52
N PHE A 134 -9.53 -6.36 5.34
CA PHE A 134 -10.66 -6.52 4.43
C PHE A 134 -11.99 -6.05 5.00
N ALA A 135 -12.14 -5.94 6.32
CA ALA A 135 -13.25 -5.21 6.94
C ALA A 135 -13.25 -3.74 6.49
N GLU A 136 -12.06 -3.14 6.44
CA GLU A 136 -11.86 -1.76 5.99
C GLU A 136 -11.94 -1.63 4.46
N GLU A 137 -11.47 -2.62 3.70
CA GLU A 137 -11.55 -2.57 2.23
C GLU A 137 -12.96 -2.84 1.69
N ALA A 138 -13.85 -3.46 2.46
CA ALA A 138 -15.23 -3.73 2.04
C ALA A 138 -15.94 -2.48 1.43
N PRO A 139 -16.00 -1.31 2.12
CA PRO A 139 -16.58 -0.08 1.57
C PRO A 139 -15.71 0.64 0.52
N ARG A 140 -14.53 0.12 0.16
CA ARG A 140 -13.55 0.75 -0.75
C ARG A 140 -13.44 0.06 -2.10
N SER A 141 -14.44 -0.75 -2.48
CA SER A 141 -14.53 -1.37 -3.81
C SER A 141 -15.02 -0.38 -4.87
N TYR A 142 -14.21 0.65 -5.15
CA TYR A 142 -14.54 1.71 -6.11
C TYR A 142 -14.55 1.21 -7.57
N GLY A 143 -15.53 1.68 -8.33
CA GLY A 143 -15.56 1.67 -9.79
C GLY A 143 -15.07 2.99 -10.38
N ASP A 144 -15.16 3.16 -11.70
CA ASP A 144 -14.61 4.30 -12.44
C ASP A 144 -15.67 4.97 -13.31
N LEU A 145 -15.57 6.30 -13.42
CA LEU A 145 -16.23 7.09 -14.47
C LEU A 145 -15.18 7.46 -15.52
N ILE A 146 -15.41 7.06 -16.76
CA ILE A 146 -14.45 7.18 -17.85
C ILE A 146 -15.05 8.10 -18.93
N PRO A 147 -14.32 9.15 -19.37
CA PRO A 147 -14.76 9.98 -20.49
C PRO A 147 -14.96 9.14 -21.75
N SER A 148 -16.14 9.29 -22.37
CA SER A 148 -16.44 8.57 -23.60
C SER A 148 -15.81 9.25 -24.81
N SER A 149 -15.30 8.44 -25.75
CA SER A 149 -14.93 8.90 -27.08
C SER A 149 -16.16 9.13 -27.99
N ILE A 150 -17.34 8.65 -27.57
CA ILE A 150 -18.60 8.82 -28.30
C ILE A 150 -19.36 10.00 -27.69
N PRO A 151 -19.74 11.03 -28.49
CA PRO A 151 -20.51 12.17 -28.01
C PRO A 151 -21.79 11.75 -27.26
N ASN A 152 -22.18 12.53 -26.24
CA ASN A 152 -23.39 12.33 -25.43
C ASN A 152 -23.49 10.97 -24.70
N THR A 153 -22.36 10.33 -24.40
CA THR A 153 -22.33 9.08 -23.64
C THR A 153 -21.35 9.16 -22.48
N THR A 154 -21.58 8.35 -21.44
CA THR A 154 -20.72 8.22 -20.26
C THR A 154 -20.37 6.75 -20.08
N VAL A 155 -19.09 6.44 -19.85
CA VAL A 155 -18.66 5.09 -19.53
C VAL A 155 -18.54 4.96 -18.01
N MET A 156 -19.18 3.95 -17.45
CA MET A 156 -19.14 3.64 -16.02
C MET A 156 -18.69 2.19 -15.80
N THR A 157 -17.81 1.96 -14.83
CA THR A 157 -17.46 0.62 -14.36
C THR A 157 -17.87 0.44 -12.90
N MET A 158 -18.29 -0.77 -12.55
CA MET A 158 -18.66 -1.16 -11.18
C MET A 158 -18.00 -2.51 -10.87
N LYS A 159 -17.79 -2.79 -9.59
CA LYS A 159 -17.21 -4.04 -9.10
C LYS A 159 -18.23 -4.78 -8.24
N GLU A 160 -18.63 -5.97 -8.71
CA GLU A 160 -19.61 -6.83 -8.08
C GLU A 160 -18.97 -8.15 -7.63
N PRO A 161 -19.47 -8.81 -6.56
CA PRO A 161 -18.98 -10.12 -6.13
C PRO A 161 -19.10 -11.17 -7.23
N ILE A 162 -18.06 -11.98 -7.38
CA ILE A 162 -18.00 -13.00 -8.42
C ILE A 162 -18.98 -14.17 -8.20
N GLY A 163 -19.37 -14.46 -6.96
CA GLY A 163 -20.29 -15.54 -6.62
C GLY A 163 -19.77 -16.43 -5.50
N VAL A 164 -19.83 -17.75 -5.69
CA VAL A 164 -19.33 -18.74 -4.72
C VAL A 164 -17.84 -18.99 -4.98
N CYS A 165 -17.03 -18.91 -3.93
CA CYS A 165 -15.59 -19.14 -3.97
C CYS A 165 -15.23 -20.50 -3.37
N GLY A 166 -14.60 -21.38 -4.13
CA GLY A 166 -13.93 -22.58 -3.62
C GLY A 166 -12.56 -22.21 -3.06
N ILE A 167 -12.26 -22.62 -1.84
CA ILE A 167 -11.03 -22.30 -1.12
C ILE A 167 -10.35 -23.59 -0.70
N ILE A 168 -9.09 -23.77 -1.10
CA ILE A 168 -8.27 -24.92 -0.70
C ILE A 168 -6.96 -24.36 -0.12
N THR A 169 -6.66 -24.70 1.14
CA THR A 169 -5.50 -24.18 1.87
C THR A 169 -4.48 -25.26 2.26
N PRO A 170 -3.21 -24.88 2.47
CA PRO A 170 -2.16 -25.77 2.96
C PRO A 170 -2.09 -25.76 4.50
N TRP A 171 -1.25 -26.63 5.04
CA TRP A 171 -1.08 -26.87 6.48
C TRP A 171 -0.05 -25.98 7.17
N ASN A 172 0.82 -25.30 6.43
CA ASN A 172 1.94 -24.59 7.03
C ASN A 172 1.55 -23.30 7.76
N PHE A 173 0.49 -22.64 7.32
CA PHE A 173 -0.14 -21.50 8.01
C PHE A 173 -1.66 -21.73 8.11
N PRO A 174 -2.10 -22.60 9.04
CA PRO A 174 -3.50 -23.05 9.14
C PRO A 174 -4.51 -21.92 9.36
N ALA A 175 -4.11 -20.83 10.04
CA ALA A 175 -4.98 -19.68 10.26
C ALA A 175 -4.86 -18.66 9.13
N ALA A 176 -3.63 -18.23 8.82
CA ALA A 176 -3.43 -17.11 7.91
C ALA A 176 -3.86 -17.43 6.47
N MET A 177 -3.70 -18.68 6.01
CA MET A 177 -4.15 -19.06 4.66
C MET A 177 -5.67 -19.05 4.52
N ILE A 178 -6.39 -19.30 5.62
CA ILE A 178 -7.85 -19.21 5.65
C ILE A 178 -8.27 -17.74 5.57
N THR A 179 -7.78 -16.90 6.47
CA THR A 179 -8.23 -15.50 6.53
C THR A 179 -7.81 -14.69 5.31
N ARG A 180 -6.64 -14.96 4.72
CA ARG A 180 -6.17 -14.37 3.45
C ARG A 180 -7.15 -14.57 2.28
N LYS A 181 -7.94 -15.65 2.30
CA LYS A 181 -8.88 -16.00 1.22
C LYS A 181 -10.33 -15.72 1.57
N VAL A 182 -10.71 -16.03 2.82
CA VAL A 182 -12.09 -15.91 3.31
C VAL A 182 -12.45 -14.45 3.56
N ALA A 183 -11.57 -13.66 4.20
CA ALA A 183 -11.86 -12.26 4.51
C ALA A 183 -12.14 -11.41 3.25
N PRO A 184 -11.31 -11.42 2.18
CA PRO A 184 -11.62 -10.66 0.97
C PRO A 184 -12.87 -11.19 0.24
N ALA A 185 -13.11 -12.50 0.23
CA ALA A 185 -14.30 -13.07 -0.40
C ALA A 185 -15.59 -12.58 0.30
N LEU A 186 -15.62 -12.65 1.63
CA LEU A 186 -16.76 -12.19 2.41
C LEU A 186 -16.92 -10.67 2.36
N ALA A 187 -15.82 -9.89 2.37
CA ALA A 187 -15.85 -8.43 2.21
C ALA A 187 -16.47 -8.02 0.86
N ALA A 188 -16.12 -8.72 -0.21
CA ALA A 188 -16.67 -8.48 -1.55
C ALA A 188 -18.16 -8.85 -1.67
N GLY A 189 -18.71 -9.67 -0.78
CA GLY A 189 -20.09 -10.19 -0.87
C GLY A 189 -20.20 -11.57 -1.54
N CYS A 190 -19.11 -12.33 -1.56
CA CYS A 190 -19.10 -13.74 -1.97
C CYS A 190 -19.51 -14.66 -0.81
N SER A 191 -19.84 -15.91 -1.12
CA SER A 191 -19.84 -17.01 -0.15
C SER A 191 -18.65 -17.94 -0.40
N VAL A 192 -18.29 -18.75 0.58
CA VAL A 192 -17.08 -19.60 0.53
C VAL A 192 -17.39 -21.06 0.86
N VAL A 193 -16.72 -21.97 0.14
CA VAL A 193 -16.64 -23.40 0.47
C VAL A 193 -15.18 -23.77 0.63
N ILE A 194 -14.80 -24.16 1.84
CA ILE A 194 -13.41 -24.30 2.28
C ILE A 194 -13.08 -25.78 2.45
N LYS A 195 -11.98 -26.22 1.85
CA LYS A 195 -11.33 -27.50 2.15
C LYS A 195 -10.02 -27.21 2.88
N PRO A 196 -9.97 -27.36 4.23
CA PRO A 196 -8.73 -27.24 4.97
C PRO A 196 -7.80 -28.44 4.68
N PRO A 197 -6.50 -28.33 4.97
CA PRO A 197 -5.58 -29.47 4.95
C PRO A 197 -6.04 -30.54 5.97
N LYS A 198 -5.71 -31.82 5.70
CA LYS A 198 -6.07 -32.90 6.63
C LYS A 198 -5.18 -32.90 7.87
N GLU A 199 -3.98 -32.34 7.75
CA GLU A 199 -2.98 -32.25 8.80
C GLU A 199 -3.36 -31.22 9.87
N THR A 200 -4.06 -30.15 9.48
CA THR A 200 -4.37 -29.01 10.38
C THR A 200 -5.80 -28.45 10.20
N PRO A 201 -6.85 -29.28 10.37
CA PRO A 201 -8.22 -28.84 10.13
C PRO A 201 -8.81 -28.01 11.27
N HIS A 202 -8.37 -28.19 12.52
CA HIS A 202 -9.05 -27.65 13.70
C HIS A 202 -8.96 -26.13 13.78
N THR A 203 -7.85 -25.53 13.37
CA THR A 203 -7.72 -24.06 13.34
C THR A 203 -8.77 -23.43 12.42
N CYS A 204 -9.03 -24.03 11.26
CA CYS A 204 -10.06 -23.55 10.33
C CYS A 204 -11.47 -23.64 10.93
N LEU A 205 -11.77 -24.75 11.63
CA LEU A 205 -13.06 -24.96 12.28
C LEU A 205 -13.27 -23.96 13.43
N ALA A 206 -12.24 -23.73 14.26
CA ALA A 206 -12.28 -22.74 15.33
C ALA A 206 -12.50 -21.31 14.79
N LEU A 207 -11.78 -20.93 13.73
CA LEU A 207 -11.99 -19.64 13.05
C LEU A 207 -13.40 -19.50 12.49
N THR A 208 -13.97 -20.59 11.96
CA THR A 208 -15.35 -20.62 11.44
C THR A 208 -16.36 -20.44 12.56
N LYS A 209 -16.17 -21.11 13.71
CA LYS A 209 -17.02 -20.90 14.88
C LYS A 209 -17.04 -19.44 15.34
N LEU A 210 -15.88 -18.80 15.39
CA LEU A 210 -15.79 -17.37 15.72
C LEU A 210 -16.42 -16.48 14.64
N ALA A 211 -16.35 -16.87 13.36
CA ALA A 211 -17.01 -16.17 12.26
C ALA A 211 -18.54 -16.20 12.44
N ILE A 212 -19.11 -17.36 12.80
CA ILE A 212 -20.53 -17.50 13.08
C ILE A 212 -20.94 -16.69 14.32
N ALA A 213 -20.13 -16.75 15.39
CA ALA A 213 -20.36 -15.94 16.59
C ALA A 213 -20.31 -14.42 16.32
N ALA A 214 -19.52 -13.99 15.32
CA ALA A 214 -19.49 -12.59 14.88
C ALA A 214 -20.77 -12.14 14.15
N GLY A 215 -21.64 -13.07 13.76
CA GLY A 215 -22.87 -12.83 13.02
C GLY A 215 -22.74 -12.95 11.51
N LEU A 216 -21.63 -13.51 10.99
CA LEU A 216 -21.55 -13.83 9.56
C LEU A 216 -22.61 -14.89 9.22
N PRO A 217 -23.37 -14.73 8.11
CA PRO A 217 -24.46 -15.65 7.80
C PRO A 217 -23.95 -17.09 7.66
N PRO A 218 -24.47 -18.05 8.46
CA PRO A 218 -23.94 -19.41 8.51
C PRO A 218 -23.81 -20.07 7.13
N LYS A 219 -24.83 -19.94 6.29
CA LYS A 219 -24.85 -20.55 4.96
C LYS A 219 -23.88 -19.90 3.95
N CYS A 220 -23.26 -18.77 4.28
CA CYS A 220 -22.22 -18.16 3.45
C CYS A 220 -20.81 -18.74 3.69
N ILE A 221 -20.63 -19.57 4.72
CA ILE A 221 -19.36 -20.20 5.05
C ILE A 221 -19.61 -21.70 5.16
N GLN A 222 -18.82 -22.50 4.44
CA GLN A 222 -18.90 -23.95 4.48
C GLN A 222 -17.47 -24.49 4.66
N VAL A 223 -17.29 -25.47 5.55
CA VAL A 223 -16.00 -26.14 5.78
C VAL A 223 -16.18 -27.63 5.58
N CYS A 224 -15.64 -28.11 4.46
CA CYS A 224 -15.68 -29.51 4.05
C CYS A 224 -14.32 -30.15 4.37
N THR A 225 -14.21 -30.74 5.57
CA THR A 225 -13.05 -31.56 5.95
C THR A 225 -13.04 -32.87 5.17
N THR A 226 -11.91 -33.21 4.57
CA THR A 226 -11.77 -34.49 3.87
C THR A 226 -10.30 -34.89 3.69
N SER A 227 -10.04 -36.19 3.82
CA SER A 227 -8.78 -36.81 3.42
C SER A 227 -8.77 -37.20 1.94
N ASN A 228 -9.95 -37.29 1.32
CA ASN A 228 -10.16 -37.67 -0.07
C ASN A 228 -9.92 -36.49 -1.03
N ARG A 229 -8.77 -36.51 -1.71
CA ARG A 229 -8.41 -35.48 -2.71
C ARG A 229 -9.38 -35.44 -3.90
N GLN A 230 -10.02 -36.55 -4.27
CA GLN A 230 -10.98 -36.58 -5.37
C GLN A 230 -12.28 -35.87 -5.01
N ALA A 231 -12.75 -35.96 -3.76
CA ALA A 231 -13.92 -35.19 -3.33
C ALA A 231 -13.68 -33.68 -3.44
N ALA A 232 -12.46 -33.22 -3.09
CA ALA A 232 -12.09 -31.80 -3.15
C ALA A 232 -11.99 -31.24 -4.58
N THR A 233 -11.87 -32.08 -5.63
CA THR A 233 -11.87 -31.59 -7.01
C THR A 233 -13.23 -31.04 -7.42
N GLU A 234 -14.29 -31.32 -6.67
CA GLU A 234 -15.61 -30.72 -6.86
C GLU A 234 -15.56 -29.19 -6.79
N LEU A 235 -14.70 -28.63 -5.94
CA LEU A 235 -14.46 -27.17 -5.89
C LEU A 235 -13.84 -26.64 -7.19
N ALA A 236 -13.19 -27.49 -7.97
CA ALA A 236 -12.58 -27.15 -9.25
C ALA A 236 -13.48 -27.43 -10.46
N THR A 237 -14.37 -28.41 -10.38
CA THR A 237 -15.20 -28.86 -11.52
C THR A 237 -16.64 -28.35 -11.49
N ASN A 238 -17.20 -28.06 -10.31
CA ASN A 238 -18.60 -27.67 -10.21
C ASN A 238 -18.85 -26.28 -10.84
N PRO A 239 -19.82 -26.13 -11.76
CA PRO A 239 -20.10 -24.86 -12.44
C PRO A 239 -20.67 -23.77 -11.52
N MET A 240 -21.14 -24.11 -10.32
CA MET A 240 -21.62 -23.13 -9.34
C MET A 240 -20.49 -22.38 -8.63
N ILE A 241 -19.27 -22.94 -8.62
CA ILE A 241 -18.07 -22.26 -8.15
C ILE A 241 -17.62 -21.27 -9.22
N SER A 242 -17.63 -19.99 -8.87
CA SER A 242 -17.27 -18.89 -9.78
C SER A 242 -15.80 -18.50 -9.66
N LYS A 243 -15.16 -18.84 -8.54
CA LYS A 243 -13.73 -18.62 -8.31
C LYS A 243 -13.12 -19.74 -7.48
N LEU A 244 -11.93 -20.20 -7.85
CA LEU A 244 -11.08 -21.07 -7.02
C LEU A 244 -9.92 -20.27 -6.47
N SER A 245 -9.60 -20.44 -5.18
CA SER A 245 -8.36 -19.96 -4.58
C SER A 245 -7.63 -21.12 -3.94
N PHE A 246 -6.40 -21.39 -4.39
CA PHE A 246 -5.58 -22.49 -3.92
C PHE A 246 -4.20 -21.99 -3.49
N THR A 247 -3.73 -22.51 -2.36
CA THR A 247 -2.32 -22.41 -1.98
C THR A 247 -1.79 -23.82 -1.69
N GLY A 248 -0.64 -24.18 -2.25
CA GLY A 248 -0.05 -25.51 -2.09
C GLY A 248 0.97 -25.83 -3.18
N SER A 249 1.19 -27.11 -3.46
CA SER A 249 2.23 -27.52 -4.42
C SER A 249 1.88 -27.14 -5.86
N THR A 250 2.91 -26.84 -6.65
CA THR A 250 2.77 -26.44 -8.06
C THR A 250 2.06 -27.49 -8.91
N GLY A 251 2.37 -28.77 -8.71
CA GLY A 251 1.70 -29.88 -9.43
C GLY A 251 0.19 -29.93 -9.18
N VAL A 252 -0.25 -29.75 -7.94
CA VAL A 252 -1.69 -29.70 -7.60
C VAL A 252 -2.31 -28.42 -8.15
N GLY A 253 -1.61 -27.28 -8.08
CA GLY A 253 -2.07 -26.02 -8.65
C GLY A 253 -2.34 -26.11 -10.15
N LYS A 254 -1.39 -26.68 -10.91
CA LYS A 254 -1.54 -26.93 -12.36
C LYS A 254 -2.72 -27.86 -12.66
N MET A 255 -2.88 -28.93 -11.89
CA MET A 255 -4.01 -29.85 -12.02
C MET A 255 -5.35 -29.14 -11.77
N LEU A 256 -5.47 -28.38 -10.69
CA LEU A 256 -6.69 -27.63 -10.36
C LEU A 256 -7.00 -26.54 -11.40
N ALA A 257 -5.97 -25.87 -11.92
CA ALA A 257 -6.10 -24.89 -13.00
C ALA A 257 -6.62 -25.55 -14.28
N LYS A 258 -6.12 -26.74 -14.63
CA LYS A 258 -6.61 -27.53 -15.76
C LYS A 258 -8.08 -27.92 -15.57
N LEU A 259 -8.48 -28.37 -14.38
CA LEU A 259 -9.89 -28.67 -14.11
C LEU A 259 -10.78 -27.42 -14.19
N ALA A 260 -10.25 -26.25 -13.79
CA ALA A 260 -10.96 -24.98 -13.84
C ALA A 260 -11.36 -24.52 -15.23
N THR A 261 -10.69 -24.98 -16.28
CA THR A 261 -10.99 -24.56 -17.65
C THR A 261 -12.35 -25.07 -18.11
N GLY A 262 -12.88 -26.14 -17.52
CA GLY A 262 -14.20 -26.69 -17.85
C GLY A 262 -15.36 -25.71 -17.65
N SER A 263 -15.21 -24.73 -16.76
CA SER A 263 -16.20 -23.66 -16.52
C SER A 263 -15.63 -22.24 -16.66
N LEU A 264 -14.37 -22.11 -17.10
CA LEU A 264 -13.63 -20.84 -17.20
C LEU A 264 -13.64 -20.01 -15.90
N LYS A 265 -13.79 -20.68 -14.74
CA LYS A 265 -13.87 -20.00 -13.44
C LYS A 265 -12.52 -19.36 -13.08
N LYS A 266 -12.56 -18.15 -12.50
CA LYS A 266 -11.33 -17.43 -12.13
C LYS A 266 -10.55 -18.22 -11.09
N CYS A 267 -9.23 -18.24 -11.21
CA CYS A 267 -8.35 -18.89 -10.24
C CYS A 267 -7.41 -17.87 -9.60
N SER A 268 -7.02 -18.13 -8.36
CA SER A 268 -5.86 -17.52 -7.70
C SER A 268 -5.02 -18.64 -7.14
N LEU A 269 -3.76 -18.70 -7.56
CA LEU A 269 -2.85 -19.78 -7.24
C LEU A 269 -1.60 -19.20 -6.60
N GLU A 270 -1.29 -19.65 -5.39
CA GLU A 270 -0.04 -19.36 -4.68
C GLU A 270 0.69 -20.69 -4.50
N LEU A 271 1.74 -20.92 -5.30
CA LEU A 271 2.34 -22.23 -5.48
C LEU A 271 3.76 -22.32 -4.88
N GLY A 272 4.55 -23.29 -5.32
CA GLY A 272 5.91 -23.50 -4.86
C GLY A 272 6.83 -22.32 -5.15
N GLY A 273 7.88 -22.21 -4.35
CA GLY A 273 8.95 -21.22 -4.48
C GLY A 273 10.32 -21.89 -4.52
N ASN A 274 11.33 -21.15 -4.96
CA ASN A 274 12.74 -21.54 -4.81
C ASN A 274 13.55 -20.27 -4.51
N ALA A 275 13.22 -19.66 -3.37
CA ALA A 275 13.60 -18.28 -3.07
C ALA A 275 15.12 -18.13 -2.97
N PRO A 276 15.74 -17.28 -3.81
CA PRO A 276 17.13 -16.89 -3.66
C PRO A 276 17.27 -15.92 -2.47
N PHE A 277 18.30 -16.10 -1.66
CA PHE A 277 18.70 -15.19 -0.59
C PHE A 277 20.13 -14.74 -0.87
N ILE A 278 20.31 -13.51 -1.33
CA ILE A 278 21.59 -13.01 -1.86
C ILE A 278 22.29 -12.12 -0.84
N VAL A 279 23.56 -12.38 -0.56
CA VAL A 279 24.39 -11.55 0.34
C VAL A 279 25.59 -11.04 -0.45
N PHE A 280 25.63 -9.73 -0.69
CA PHE A 280 26.75 -9.05 -1.34
C PHE A 280 27.84 -8.67 -0.32
N ASP A 281 29.06 -8.39 -0.80
CA ASP A 281 30.21 -8.00 0.02
C ASP A 281 29.95 -6.72 0.84
N ASP A 282 29.07 -5.84 0.36
CA ASP A 282 28.72 -4.58 1.01
C ASP A 282 27.50 -4.68 1.95
N ALA A 283 27.00 -5.90 2.18
CA ALA A 283 25.92 -6.17 3.13
C ALA A 283 26.37 -5.93 4.57
N ASP A 284 25.42 -5.51 5.41
CA ASP A 284 25.55 -5.73 6.86
C ASP A 284 25.39 -7.24 7.11
N LEU A 285 26.50 -7.91 7.45
CA LEU A 285 26.51 -9.36 7.61
C LEU A 285 25.72 -9.85 8.82
N ASP A 286 25.68 -9.09 9.90
CA ASP A 286 24.89 -9.48 11.07
C ASP A 286 23.39 -9.39 10.72
N LEU A 287 22.99 -8.33 10.03
CA LEU A 287 21.62 -8.18 9.52
C LEU A 287 21.27 -9.28 8.49
N ALA A 288 22.20 -9.63 7.61
CA ALA A 288 22.01 -10.71 6.63
C ALA A 288 21.87 -12.08 7.31
N VAL A 289 22.65 -12.37 8.34
CA VAL A 289 22.55 -13.62 9.11
C VAL A 289 21.22 -13.68 9.86
N GLU A 290 20.77 -12.61 10.51
CA GLU A 290 19.44 -12.56 11.13
C GLU A 290 18.32 -12.74 10.10
N GLY A 291 18.47 -12.12 8.93
CA GLY A 291 17.56 -12.32 7.79
C GLY A 291 17.53 -13.77 7.32
N ALA A 292 18.68 -14.43 7.23
CA ALA A 292 18.79 -15.85 6.87
C ALA A 292 18.12 -16.74 7.93
N MET A 293 18.33 -16.44 9.22
CA MET A 293 17.68 -17.17 10.32
C MET A 293 16.16 -17.11 10.22
N ILE A 294 15.61 -15.90 10.03
CA ILE A 294 14.17 -15.67 9.92
C ILE A 294 13.59 -16.31 8.65
N SER A 295 14.26 -16.18 7.51
CA SER A 295 13.75 -16.70 6.23
C SER A 295 13.91 -18.21 6.10
N LYS A 296 14.91 -18.83 6.74
CA LYS A 296 15.20 -20.26 6.56
C LYS A 296 14.64 -21.17 7.64
N PHE A 297 14.68 -20.74 8.91
CA PHE A 297 14.41 -21.65 10.04
C PHE A 297 13.05 -21.42 10.70
N ARG A 298 12.37 -20.29 10.44
CA ARG A 298 10.98 -20.04 10.88
C ARG A 298 10.06 -21.17 10.43
N CYS A 299 9.18 -21.65 11.31
CA CYS A 299 8.27 -22.78 11.08
C CYS A 299 9.01 -24.03 10.56
N SER A 300 10.25 -24.23 11.01
CA SER A 300 11.15 -25.27 10.53
C SER A 300 11.39 -25.30 9.02
N GLY A 301 11.41 -24.12 8.39
CA GLY A 301 11.66 -24.00 6.94
C GLY A 301 10.47 -24.37 6.06
N GLN A 302 9.28 -24.56 6.66
CA GLN A 302 8.08 -25.01 5.97
C GLN A 302 7.21 -23.84 5.48
N THR A 303 7.82 -22.82 4.88
CA THR A 303 7.07 -21.67 4.33
C THR A 303 7.38 -21.49 2.86
N CYS A 304 6.37 -21.16 2.04
CA CYS A 304 6.57 -20.97 0.60
C CYS A 304 7.54 -19.83 0.24
N VAL A 305 7.76 -18.90 1.17
CA VAL A 305 8.71 -17.79 1.03
C VAL A 305 10.02 -18.06 1.74
N CYS A 306 10.26 -19.26 2.25
CA CYS A 306 11.52 -19.59 2.89
C CYS A 306 12.67 -19.50 1.89
N ALA A 307 13.82 -18.99 2.34
CA ALA A 307 15.04 -19.07 1.56
C ALA A 307 15.33 -20.55 1.23
N ASN A 308 15.54 -20.87 -0.04
CA ASN A 308 15.90 -22.23 -0.45
C ASN A 308 17.38 -22.28 -0.87
N ARG A 309 17.87 -21.21 -1.52
CA ARG A 309 19.27 -21.06 -1.95
C ARG A 309 19.87 -19.80 -1.34
N LEU A 310 20.89 -19.96 -0.48
CA LEU A 310 21.63 -18.83 0.07
C LEU A 310 22.82 -18.56 -0.84
N LEU A 311 22.73 -17.52 -1.65
CA LEU A 311 23.78 -17.10 -2.59
C LEU A 311 24.65 -16.05 -1.89
N VAL A 312 25.91 -16.35 -1.61
CA VAL A 312 26.78 -15.49 -0.79
C VAL A 312 28.04 -15.15 -1.57
N GLN A 313 28.40 -13.87 -1.59
CA GLN A 313 29.54 -13.40 -2.37
C GLN A 313 30.87 -13.89 -1.77
N THR A 314 31.82 -14.23 -2.65
CA THR A 314 33.10 -14.85 -2.26
C THR A 314 33.92 -14.04 -1.24
N GLY A 315 33.78 -12.71 -1.21
CA GLY A 315 34.46 -11.86 -0.23
C GLY A 315 33.98 -12.03 1.20
N VAL A 316 32.74 -12.47 1.41
CA VAL A 316 32.09 -12.56 2.73
C VAL A 316 31.60 -13.96 3.12
N VAL A 317 31.66 -14.94 2.20
CA VAL A 317 31.07 -16.28 2.42
C VAL A 317 31.59 -17.01 3.65
N LYS A 318 32.90 -16.93 3.94
CA LYS A 318 33.49 -17.59 5.12
C LYS A 318 32.96 -17.02 6.42
N GLU A 319 32.90 -15.70 6.52
CA GLU A 319 32.41 -14.99 7.71
C GLU A 319 30.91 -15.22 7.90
N PHE A 320 30.12 -15.08 6.83
CA PHE A 320 28.68 -15.34 6.84
C PHE A 320 28.38 -16.78 7.30
N THR A 321 29.09 -17.77 6.74
CA THR A 321 28.90 -19.19 7.10
C THR A 321 29.19 -19.42 8.58
N ALA A 322 30.31 -18.89 9.10
CA ALA A 322 30.66 -19.05 10.51
C ALA A 322 29.61 -18.43 11.46
N LYS A 323 29.14 -17.22 11.15
CA LYS A 323 28.08 -16.54 11.93
C LYS A 323 26.75 -17.29 11.86
N LEU A 324 26.37 -17.80 10.68
CA LEU A 324 25.15 -18.59 10.50
C LEU A 324 25.22 -19.89 11.29
N VAL A 325 26.32 -20.63 11.22
CA VAL A 325 26.53 -21.88 11.98
C VAL A 325 26.40 -21.63 13.49
N ALA A 326 26.97 -20.55 14.00
CA ALA A 326 26.84 -20.18 15.41
C ALA A 326 25.37 -19.97 15.83
N LYS A 327 24.57 -19.30 14.99
CA LYS A 327 23.14 -19.08 15.25
C LYS A 327 22.32 -20.35 15.12
N VAL A 328 22.62 -21.21 14.14
CA VAL A 328 21.94 -22.49 13.94
C VAL A 328 22.20 -23.45 15.09
N ASN A 329 23.44 -23.51 15.61
CA ASN A 329 23.79 -24.34 16.77
C ASN A 329 23.09 -23.90 18.07
N ALA A 330 22.60 -22.66 18.14
CA ALA A 330 21.83 -22.17 19.28
C ALA A 330 20.34 -22.54 19.21
N LEU A 331 19.85 -23.11 18.10
CA LEU A 331 18.47 -23.55 17.96
C LEU A 331 18.21 -24.80 18.82
N VAL A 332 17.07 -24.79 19.52
CA VAL A 332 16.63 -25.88 20.38
C VAL A 332 15.41 -26.54 19.75
N MET A 333 15.54 -27.82 19.40
CA MET A 333 14.44 -28.62 18.89
C MET A 333 13.59 -29.18 20.03
N GLY A 334 12.26 -29.20 19.83
CA GLY A 334 11.37 -29.82 20.79
C GLY A 334 9.89 -29.55 20.52
N SER A 335 9.06 -29.82 21.52
CA SER A 335 7.65 -29.46 21.51
C SER A 335 7.47 -27.94 21.45
N GLY A 336 6.54 -27.47 20.63
CA GLY A 336 6.21 -26.05 20.53
C GLY A 336 5.66 -25.43 21.82
N PHE A 337 5.21 -26.26 22.76
CA PHE A 337 4.71 -25.83 24.08
C PHE A 337 5.82 -25.64 25.12
N HIS A 338 7.04 -26.13 24.87
CA HIS A 338 8.14 -25.93 25.80
C HIS A 338 8.77 -24.53 25.57
N PRO A 339 8.86 -23.66 26.60
CA PRO A 339 9.29 -22.26 26.43
C PRO A 339 10.68 -22.07 25.83
N GLY A 340 11.58 -23.04 26.00
CA GLY A 340 12.93 -23.01 25.44
C GLY A 340 13.04 -23.52 24.00
N THR A 341 11.96 -24.06 23.42
CA THR A 341 11.98 -24.57 22.04
C THR A 341 11.97 -23.40 21.06
N THR A 342 12.93 -23.41 20.13
CA THR A 342 12.96 -22.46 19.00
C THR A 342 12.66 -23.15 17.67
N GLN A 343 12.62 -24.49 17.64
CA GLN A 343 12.47 -25.28 16.44
C GLN A 343 11.49 -26.45 16.66
N GLY A 344 10.34 -26.40 15.99
CA GLY A 344 9.33 -27.48 16.04
C GLY A 344 9.63 -28.64 15.09
N PRO A 345 8.87 -29.75 15.16
CA PRO A 345 8.90 -30.80 14.16
C PRO A 345 8.44 -30.32 12.77
N LEU A 346 8.75 -31.11 11.75
CA LEU A 346 8.12 -31.05 10.44
C LEU A 346 6.70 -31.63 10.51
N VAL A 347 5.86 -31.35 9.51
CA VAL A 347 4.44 -31.73 9.56
C VAL A 347 4.18 -33.23 9.51
N ASN A 348 5.02 -34.00 8.80
CA ASN A 348 4.83 -35.44 8.59
C ASN A 348 6.12 -36.15 8.17
N GLN A 349 6.05 -37.48 8.10
CA GLN A 349 7.18 -38.33 7.73
C GLN A 349 7.76 -38.02 6.34
N ALA A 350 6.91 -37.76 5.34
CA ALA A 350 7.36 -37.46 3.99
C ALA A 350 8.20 -36.16 3.91
N ALA A 351 7.89 -35.17 4.76
CA ALA A 351 8.71 -33.96 4.87
C ALA A 351 10.09 -34.26 5.45
N VAL A 352 10.20 -35.13 6.46
CA VAL A 352 11.49 -35.59 7.02
C VAL A 352 12.31 -36.31 5.95
N ASP A 353 11.68 -37.23 5.22
CA ASP A 353 12.35 -38.03 4.19
C ASP A 353 12.89 -37.14 3.06
N LYS A 354 12.14 -36.12 2.64
CA LYS A 354 12.58 -35.16 1.61
C LYS A 354 13.81 -34.36 2.03
N VAL A 355 13.85 -33.88 3.28
CA VAL A 355 15.02 -33.14 3.78
C VAL A 355 16.24 -34.06 3.82
N GLU A 356 16.07 -35.30 4.28
CA GLU A 356 17.15 -36.29 4.30
C GLU A 356 17.67 -36.61 2.90
N GLU A 357 16.78 -36.74 1.91
CA GLU A 357 17.12 -36.91 0.49
C GLU A 357 17.97 -35.75 -0.05
N HIS A 358 17.54 -34.50 0.17
CA HIS A 358 18.29 -33.32 -0.29
C HIS A 358 19.68 -33.23 0.35
N VAL A 359 19.80 -33.56 1.64
CA VAL A 359 21.10 -33.56 2.34
C VAL A 359 22.01 -34.64 1.76
N LYS A 360 21.50 -35.87 1.56
CA LYS A 360 22.26 -36.98 0.97
C LYS A 360 22.72 -36.68 -0.45
N ASP A 361 21.84 -36.13 -1.29
CA ASP A 361 22.17 -35.72 -2.65
C ASP A 361 23.32 -34.70 -2.66
N ALA A 362 23.20 -33.64 -1.85
CA ALA A 362 24.21 -32.58 -1.78
C ALA A 362 25.58 -33.13 -1.32
N ILE A 363 25.61 -33.98 -0.28
CA ILE A 363 26.85 -34.61 0.19
C ILE A 363 27.46 -35.49 -0.90
N SER A 364 26.65 -36.29 -1.59
CA SER A 364 27.14 -37.17 -2.67
C SER A 364 27.77 -36.40 -3.84
N LYS A 365 27.39 -35.13 -4.00
CA LYS A 365 27.89 -34.20 -5.04
C LYS A 365 28.96 -33.23 -4.52
N GLY A 366 29.47 -33.44 -3.30
CA GLY A 366 30.62 -32.71 -2.75
C GLY A 366 30.30 -31.55 -1.82
N ALA A 367 29.03 -31.31 -1.45
CA ALA A 367 28.70 -30.35 -0.40
C ALA A 367 29.25 -30.83 0.95
N LYS A 368 29.65 -29.88 1.80
CA LYS A 368 30.13 -30.15 3.15
C LYS A 368 29.07 -29.77 4.19
N VAL A 369 28.83 -30.66 5.15
CA VAL A 369 27.99 -30.37 6.31
C VAL A 369 28.78 -29.53 7.31
N GLU A 370 28.35 -28.29 7.56
CA GLU A 370 28.95 -27.43 8.58
C GLU A 370 28.30 -27.63 9.96
N THR A 371 27.01 -27.94 10.00
CA THR A 371 26.29 -28.40 11.20
C THR A 371 25.00 -29.13 10.82
N GLY A 372 24.49 -29.98 11.72
CA GLY A 372 23.26 -30.74 11.55
C GLY A 372 23.38 -31.92 10.59
N GLY A 373 22.39 -32.09 9.71
CA GLY A 373 22.36 -33.11 8.66
C GLY A 373 21.85 -34.48 9.09
N ILE A 374 21.43 -34.63 10.34
CA ILE A 374 21.03 -35.92 10.91
C ILE A 374 19.59 -35.89 11.38
N ARG A 375 18.84 -36.94 11.06
CA ARG A 375 17.54 -37.23 11.65
C ARG A 375 17.73 -37.70 13.11
N PRO A 376 17.18 -37.00 14.12
CA PRO A 376 17.27 -37.43 15.50
C PRO A 376 16.64 -38.81 15.73
N ARG A 377 17.19 -39.57 16.69
CA ARG A 377 16.54 -40.79 17.20
C ARG A 377 15.43 -40.39 18.16
N GLY A 378 14.20 -40.86 17.94
CA GLY A 378 13.06 -40.57 18.80
C GLY A 378 11.74 -40.58 18.04
N PRO A 379 10.61 -40.38 18.76
CA PRO A 379 9.31 -40.21 18.13
C PRO A 379 9.18 -38.85 17.41
N GLY A 380 8.13 -38.71 16.60
CA GLY A 380 7.82 -37.47 15.88
C GLY A 380 8.59 -37.24 14.59
N PHE A 381 8.36 -36.07 14.01
CA PHE A 381 8.83 -35.70 12.68
C PHE A 381 9.95 -34.66 12.72
N PHE A 382 11.02 -34.94 13.46
CA PHE A 382 12.14 -34.00 13.62
C PHE A 382 13.26 -34.22 12.59
N PHE A 383 13.91 -33.12 12.20
CA PHE A 383 15.17 -33.12 11.45
C PHE A 383 16.07 -31.97 11.95
N GLN A 384 17.37 -32.21 12.12
CA GLN A 384 18.28 -31.18 12.63
C GLN A 384 18.37 -29.98 11.67
N PRO A 385 18.28 -28.74 12.18
CA PRO A 385 18.70 -27.57 11.43
C PRO A 385 20.09 -27.77 10.83
N THR A 386 20.19 -27.65 9.51
CA THR A 386 21.37 -28.07 8.74
C THR A 386 21.92 -26.90 7.95
N VAL A 387 23.25 -26.73 7.96
CA VAL A 387 23.97 -25.79 7.09
C VAL A 387 24.93 -26.58 6.20
N LEU A 388 24.80 -26.40 4.88
CA LEU A 388 25.72 -26.96 3.89
C LEU A 388 26.51 -25.83 3.23
N SER A 389 27.83 -26.03 3.10
CA SER A 389 28.72 -25.21 2.29
C SER A 389 29.11 -25.94 1.00
N GLY A 390 29.54 -25.19 -0.02
CA GLY A 390 29.93 -25.75 -1.31
C GLY A 390 28.75 -26.27 -2.13
N ALA A 391 27.55 -25.69 -1.98
CA ALA A 391 26.40 -26.08 -2.79
C ALA A 391 26.58 -25.62 -4.25
N THR A 392 26.18 -26.48 -5.20
CA THR A 392 26.27 -26.22 -6.64
C THR A 392 24.93 -26.43 -7.34
N VAL A 393 24.82 -25.92 -8.58
CA VAL A 393 23.59 -26.04 -9.39
C VAL A 393 23.21 -27.48 -9.76
N ASP A 394 24.15 -28.42 -9.65
CA ASP A 394 23.90 -29.85 -9.94
C ASP A 394 23.19 -30.56 -8.78
N MET A 395 23.08 -29.92 -7.61
CA MET A 395 22.41 -30.48 -6.43
C MET A 395 20.91 -30.25 -6.49
N GLN A 396 20.12 -31.22 -6.00
CA GLN A 396 18.66 -31.18 -6.03
C GLN A 396 18.07 -29.96 -5.33
N VAL A 397 18.69 -29.51 -4.24
CA VAL A 397 18.31 -28.28 -3.51
C VAL A 397 18.39 -27.01 -4.37
N ALA A 398 19.12 -27.03 -5.49
CA ALA A 398 19.18 -25.89 -6.40
C ALA A 398 17.90 -25.71 -7.23
N THR A 399 17.15 -26.77 -7.50
CA THR A 399 15.96 -26.75 -8.38
C THR A 399 14.68 -27.14 -7.67
N ASP A 400 14.75 -27.98 -6.63
CA ASP A 400 13.60 -28.43 -5.84
C ASP A 400 13.52 -27.72 -4.48
N GLU A 401 12.29 -27.41 -4.05
CA GLU A 401 12.00 -26.75 -2.79
C GLU A 401 12.15 -27.74 -1.64
N THR A 402 13.07 -27.50 -0.70
CA THR A 402 13.34 -28.44 0.39
C THR A 402 12.18 -28.54 1.40
N PHE A 403 11.52 -27.41 1.66
CA PHE A 403 10.43 -27.30 2.65
C PHE A 403 10.79 -27.84 4.05
N GLY A 404 12.03 -27.58 4.47
CA GLY A 404 12.57 -27.99 5.76
C GLY A 404 13.81 -27.18 6.16
N PRO A 405 14.42 -27.46 7.33
CA PRO A 405 15.41 -26.60 7.97
C PRO A 405 16.83 -26.83 7.39
N LEU A 406 16.98 -26.68 6.08
CA LEU A 406 18.24 -26.85 5.34
C LEU A 406 18.68 -25.52 4.69
N ALA A 407 19.82 -24.97 5.13
CA ALA A 407 20.48 -23.82 4.53
C ALA A 407 21.63 -24.28 3.62
N ALA A 408 21.42 -24.28 2.30
CA ALA A 408 22.46 -24.56 1.32
C ALA A 408 23.11 -23.25 0.82
N ILE A 409 24.42 -23.12 1.03
CA ILE A 409 25.21 -21.93 0.69
C ILE A 409 25.92 -22.16 -0.65
N PHE A 410 25.61 -21.31 -1.61
CA PHE A 410 26.19 -21.23 -2.95
C PHE A 410 27.08 -20.00 -3.02
N GLU A 411 28.26 -20.14 -3.60
CA GLU A 411 29.19 -19.03 -3.80
C GLU A 411 28.95 -18.37 -5.15
N PHE A 412 29.09 -17.05 -5.20
CA PHE A 412 29.12 -16.29 -6.45
C PHE A 412 30.16 -15.18 -6.36
N SER A 413 30.66 -14.71 -7.51
CA SER A 413 31.67 -13.64 -7.53
C SER A 413 31.12 -12.33 -8.07
N ARG A 414 30.21 -12.37 -9.05
CA ARG A 414 29.73 -11.17 -9.75
C ARG A 414 28.22 -10.95 -9.64
N GLU A 415 27.81 -9.68 -9.75
CA GLU A 415 26.40 -9.27 -9.68
C GLU A 415 25.55 -9.85 -10.82
N ASP A 416 26.10 -9.94 -12.04
CA ASP A 416 25.39 -10.52 -13.19
C ASP A 416 25.22 -12.03 -13.07
N GLU A 417 26.27 -12.73 -12.63
CA GLU A 417 26.26 -14.18 -12.35
C GLU A 417 25.18 -14.56 -11.33
N VAL A 418 25.08 -13.82 -10.20
CA VAL A 418 24.11 -14.16 -9.16
C VAL A 418 22.67 -13.89 -9.58
N ILE A 419 22.44 -12.90 -10.45
CA ILE A 419 21.11 -12.64 -11.02
C ILE A 419 20.69 -13.78 -11.94
N GLU A 420 21.60 -14.24 -12.82
CA GLU A 420 21.34 -15.39 -13.68
C GLU A 420 21.06 -16.63 -12.84
N LEU A 421 21.89 -16.92 -11.84
CA LEU A 421 21.70 -18.05 -10.93
C LEU A 421 20.37 -17.94 -10.17
N ALA A 422 20.03 -16.77 -9.64
CA ALA A 422 18.79 -16.53 -8.91
C ALA A 422 17.55 -16.79 -9.79
N ASN A 423 17.58 -16.36 -11.06
CA ASN A 423 16.47 -16.45 -11.99
C ASN A 423 16.38 -17.80 -12.73
N SER A 424 17.42 -18.62 -12.71
CA SER A 424 17.51 -19.98 -13.28
C SER A 424 16.65 -21.01 -12.51
N THR A 425 15.35 -20.75 -12.46
CA THR A 425 14.32 -21.60 -11.88
C THR A 425 12.98 -21.31 -12.56
N GLU A 426 12.08 -22.29 -12.58
CA GLU A 426 10.71 -22.09 -13.07
C GLU A 426 9.83 -21.27 -12.10
N PHE A 427 10.28 -21.13 -10.85
CA PHE A 427 9.56 -20.41 -9.79
C PHE A 427 9.91 -18.92 -9.75
N GLY A 428 9.08 -18.14 -9.08
CA GLY A 428 9.22 -16.68 -8.95
C GLY A 428 8.34 -16.10 -7.87
N LEU A 429 8.34 -16.68 -6.67
CA LEU A 429 7.49 -16.25 -5.55
C LEU A 429 8.12 -15.09 -4.76
N ALA A 430 9.15 -15.39 -3.96
CA ALA A 430 9.88 -14.44 -3.14
C ALA A 430 11.38 -14.51 -3.46
N GLY A 431 12.07 -13.37 -3.37
CA GLY A 431 13.53 -13.28 -3.38
C GLY A 431 14.01 -12.28 -2.33
N TYR A 432 15.21 -12.46 -1.83
CA TYR A 432 15.81 -11.60 -0.81
C TYR A 432 17.22 -11.23 -1.22
N PHE A 433 17.63 -9.99 -0.94
CA PHE A 433 19.03 -9.64 -1.05
C PHE A 433 19.46 -8.57 -0.04
N PHE A 434 20.74 -8.59 0.31
CA PHE A 434 21.36 -7.69 1.28
C PHE A 434 22.50 -6.92 0.63
N SER A 435 22.42 -5.60 0.66
CA SER A 435 23.41 -4.66 0.12
C SER A 435 23.13 -3.24 0.65
N ASN A 436 24.18 -2.47 0.93
CA ASN A 436 24.08 -1.06 1.33
C ASN A 436 24.25 -0.09 0.14
N ASN A 437 24.60 -0.59 -1.05
CA ASN A 437 24.72 0.19 -2.27
C ASN A 437 23.35 0.45 -2.91
N ALA A 438 22.88 1.69 -2.83
CA ALA A 438 21.57 2.08 -3.36
C ALA A 438 21.41 1.81 -4.88
N SER A 439 22.47 1.97 -5.68
CA SER A 439 22.41 1.68 -7.11
C SER A 439 22.27 0.18 -7.38
N ARG A 440 22.99 -0.67 -6.64
CA ARG A 440 22.84 -2.13 -6.68
C ARG A 440 21.45 -2.55 -6.25
N VAL A 441 20.93 -1.97 -5.17
CA VAL A 441 19.56 -2.23 -4.70
C VAL A 441 18.54 -2.07 -5.83
N LEU A 442 18.60 -0.95 -6.56
CA LEU A 442 17.66 -0.71 -7.66
C LEU A 442 17.89 -1.65 -8.86
N ARG A 443 19.14 -1.98 -9.18
CA ARG A 443 19.45 -2.91 -10.29
C ARG A 443 19.01 -4.34 -9.98
N VAL A 444 19.34 -4.86 -8.81
CA VAL A 444 19.03 -6.24 -8.41
C VAL A 444 17.53 -6.41 -8.20
N ALA A 445 16.87 -5.49 -7.49
CA ALA A 445 15.43 -5.59 -7.23
C ALA A 445 14.58 -5.61 -8.52
N ARG A 446 15.03 -4.94 -9.59
CA ARG A 446 14.33 -4.90 -10.88
C ARG A 446 14.62 -6.11 -11.77
N GLN A 447 15.73 -6.79 -11.54
CA GLN A 447 16.17 -7.93 -12.35
C GLN A 447 15.79 -9.28 -11.74
N LEU A 448 15.54 -9.34 -10.43
CA LEU A 448 15.02 -10.55 -9.80
C LEU A 448 13.62 -10.87 -10.32
N GLU A 449 13.46 -12.05 -10.90
CA GLU A 449 12.19 -12.57 -11.41
C GLU A 449 11.35 -13.18 -10.27
N CYS A 450 11.06 -12.36 -9.26
CA CYS A 450 10.23 -12.72 -8.11
C CYS A 450 9.02 -11.78 -8.01
N GLY A 451 7.86 -12.32 -7.63
CA GLY A 451 6.67 -11.51 -7.37
C GLY A 451 6.81 -10.61 -6.14
N MET A 452 7.71 -10.97 -5.21
CA MET A 452 8.03 -10.21 -4.01
C MET A 452 9.54 -10.19 -3.78
N VAL A 453 10.10 -9.03 -3.44
CA VAL A 453 11.54 -8.86 -3.20
C VAL A 453 11.79 -8.15 -1.86
N GLY A 454 12.51 -8.80 -0.95
CA GLY A 454 12.98 -8.22 0.32
C GLY A 454 14.37 -7.64 0.18
N VAL A 455 14.55 -6.37 0.56
CA VAL A 455 15.86 -5.68 0.54
C VAL A 455 16.28 -5.38 1.97
N ASN A 456 17.42 -5.92 2.41
CA ASN A 456 17.91 -5.79 3.78
C ASN A 456 16.88 -6.24 4.85
N THR A 457 15.95 -7.11 4.47
CA THR A 457 14.94 -7.70 5.34
C THR A 457 14.43 -9.01 4.76
N ALA A 458 14.14 -9.97 5.65
CA ALA A 458 13.45 -11.21 5.34
C ALA A 458 11.95 -11.17 5.71
N LYS A 459 11.47 -10.07 6.29
CA LYS A 459 10.08 -9.90 6.73
C LYS A 459 9.30 -9.08 5.71
N ILE A 460 8.68 -9.75 4.74
CA ILE A 460 7.94 -9.12 3.63
C ILE A 460 6.42 -9.40 3.68
N SER A 461 5.96 -10.14 4.68
CA SER A 461 4.56 -10.56 4.82
C SER A 461 3.73 -9.49 5.53
N ALA A 462 2.73 -8.94 4.86
CA ALA A 462 1.81 -7.92 5.40
C ALA A 462 0.46 -7.98 4.66
N SER A 463 -0.63 -7.55 5.31
CA SER A 463 -1.97 -7.60 4.73
C SER A 463 -2.21 -6.56 3.64
N GLU A 464 -1.54 -5.42 3.75
CA GLU A 464 -1.62 -4.30 2.83
C GLU A 464 -0.75 -4.47 1.58
N ALA A 465 0.23 -5.38 1.63
CA ALA A 465 1.14 -5.64 0.51
C ALA A 465 0.57 -6.72 -0.43
N PRO A 466 0.76 -6.59 -1.75
CA PRO A 466 0.36 -7.63 -2.70
C PRO A 466 1.28 -8.84 -2.56
N PHE A 467 0.75 -9.92 -2.00
CA PHE A 467 1.45 -11.18 -1.85
C PHE A 467 1.14 -12.08 -3.05
N GLY A 468 2.16 -12.52 -3.76
CA GLY A 468 2.01 -13.58 -4.76
C GLY A 468 3.12 -13.68 -5.79
N GLY A 469 3.07 -14.77 -6.56
CA GLY A 469 4.16 -15.17 -7.46
C GLY A 469 4.02 -14.72 -8.91
N ILE A 470 5.11 -14.87 -9.65
CA ILE A 470 5.13 -14.91 -11.12
C ILE A 470 5.63 -16.30 -11.58
N LYS A 471 5.71 -16.52 -12.89
CA LYS A 471 6.15 -17.79 -13.48
C LYS A 471 5.29 -18.96 -12.96
N GLU A 472 5.89 -20.07 -12.56
CA GLU A 472 5.16 -21.22 -12.05
C GLU A 472 4.71 -21.09 -10.58
N SER A 473 5.13 -20.03 -9.88
CA SER A 473 4.67 -19.77 -8.51
C SER A 473 3.22 -19.29 -8.44
N GLY A 474 2.56 -19.12 -9.59
CA GLY A 474 1.11 -18.95 -9.69
C GLY A 474 0.69 -17.59 -10.24
N TYR A 475 -0.58 -17.22 -10.01
CA TYR A 475 -1.17 -15.98 -10.50
C TYR A 475 -2.31 -15.50 -9.61
N GLY A 476 -2.57 -14.19 -9.67
CA GLY A 476 -3.35 -13.47 -8.69
C GLY A 476 -2.47 -12.92 -7.57
N ARG A 477 -3.05 -12.10 -6.70
CA ARG A 477 -2.39 -11.55 -5.51
C ARG A 477 -3.37 -11.62 -4.35
N GLU A 478 -2.83 -11.86 -3.16
CA GLU A 478 -3.55 -11.83 -1.88
C GLU A 478 -3.04 -10.68 -1.01
N GLY A 479 -3.83 -10.26 -0.02
CA GLY A 479 -3.62 -8.96 0.60
C GLY A 479 -4.01 -7.83 -0.36
N MET A 480 -3.32 -6.70 -0.28
CA MET A 480 -3.54 -5.47 -1.06
C MET A 480 -4.95 -4.86 -0.95
N PRO A 481 -5.14 -3.59 -1.34
CA PRO A 481 -6.48 -3.01 -1.48
C PRO A 481 -7.39 -3.78 -2.46
N LEU A 482 -8.70 -3.87 -2.19
CA LEU A 482 -9.69 -4.42 -3.13
C LEU A 482 -9.88 -3.51 -4.35
N SER A 483 -9.67 -2.21 -4.14
CA SER A 483 -9.43 -1.30 -5.25
C SER A 483 -7.93 -1.19 -5.47
N THR A 484 -7.44 -1.68 -6.61
CA THR A 484 -6.23 -1.09 -7.19
C THR A 484 -6.59 0.33 -7.58
N ALA A 485 -6.65 1.24 -6.60
CA ALA A 485 -6.76 2.65 -6.85
C ALA A 485 -5.65 2.96 -7.83
N THR A 486 -6.05 3.50 -8.97
CA THR A 486 -5.16 4.03 -9.99
C THR A 486 -4.07 4.78 -9.24
N SER A 487 -2.83 4.27 -9.32
CA SER A 487 -1.61 5.06 -9.16
C SER A 487 -1.92 6.45 -9.70
N LEU A 488 -1.52 7.52 -9.00
CA LEU A 488 -1.61 8.91 -9.49
C LEU A 488 -1.55 8.86 -11.00
N THR A 489 -2.70 9.06 -11.67
CA THR A 489 -2.75 8.78 -13.10
C THR A 489 -1.62 9.57 -13.72
N THR A 490 -0.92 9.04 -14.71
CA THR A 490 0.25 9.74 -15.28
C THR A 490 -0.09 11.20 -15.61
N ALA A 491 -1.36 11.46 -15.99
CA ALA A 491 -1.96 12.78 -16.11
C ALA A 491 -1.89 13.67 -14.85
N LYS A 492 -2.25 13.19 -13.65
CA LYS A 492 -2.14 13.95 -12.39
C LYS A 492 -0.68 14.25 -12.04
N ALA A 493 0.23 13.30 -12.27
CA ALA A 493 1.66 13.51 -12.06
C ALA A 493 2.23 14.55 -13.04
N TYR A 494 1.86 14.49 -14.33
CA TYR A 494 2.22 15.51 -15.33
C TYR A 494 1.65 16.88 -15.00
N ALA A 495 0.38 16.97 -14.58
CA ALA A 495 -0.25 18.23 -14.19
C ALA A 495 0.49 18.87 -13.00
N LEU A 496 0.86 18.07 -12.00
CA LEU A 496 1.63 18.54 -10.86
C LEU A 496 3.02 19.04 -11.26
N MET A 497 3.75 18.30 -12.09
CA MET A 497 5.05 18.74 -12.62
C MET A 497 4.93 20.03 -13.44
N ALA A 498 3.90 20.14 -14.28
CA ALA A 498 3.66 21.32 -15.12
C ALA A 498 3.37 22.58 -14.29
N PHE A 499 2.43 22.52 -13.33
CA PHE A 499 2.08 23.69 -12.50
C PHE A 499 3.22 24.11 -11.58
N THR A 500 3.96 23.15 -11.02
CA THR A 500 5.17 23.41 -10.23
C THR A 500 6.22 24.09 -11.10
N GLY A 501 6.48 23.57 -12.30
CA GLY A 501 7.43 24.14 -13.25
C GLY A 501 7.08 25.56 -13.68
N ILE A 502 5.81 25.82 -14.02
CA ILE A 502 5.30 27.16 -14.39
C ILE A 502 5.52 28.14 -13.24
N THR A 503 5.19 27.75 -12.01
CA THR A 503 5.33 28.60 -10.82
C THR A 503 6.79 28.96 -10.57
N CYS A 504 7.68 27.97 -10.60
CA CYS A 504 9.12 28.18 -10.40
C CYS A 504 9.71 29.10 -11.48
N TYR A 505 9.40 28.84 -12.75
CA TYR A 505 9.87 29.64 -13.87
C TYR A 505 9.40 31.10 -13.74
N ASN A 506 8.09 31.31 -13.57
CA ASN A 506 7.52 32.65 -13.45
C ASN A 506 8.03 33.39 -12.20
N SER A 507 8.21 32.71 -11.06
CA SER A 507 8.74 33.33 -9.83
C SER A 507 10.14 33.86 -10.06
N ILE A 508 11.05 33.06 -10.61
CA ILE A 508 12.44 33.46 -10.91
C ILE A 508 12.44 34.61 -11.92
N GLU A 509 11.73 34.45 -13.03
CA GLU A 509 11.67 35.47 -14.09
C GLU A 509 11.14 36.80 -13.56
N LEU A 510 10.05 36.80 -12.78
CA LEU A 510 9.46 38.03 -12.24
C LEU A 510 10.38 38.72 -11.24
N VAL A 511 11.06 37.98 -10.38
CA VAL A 511 12.04 38.56 -9.45
C VAL A 511 13.18 39.24 -10.21
N VAL A 512 13.74 38.55 -11.22
CA VAL A 512 14.78 39.13 -12.09
C VAL A 512 14.25 40.36 -12.81
N LEU A 513 13.09 40.27 -13.46
CA LEU A 513 12.49 41.40 -14.20
C LEU A 513 12.24 42.62 -13.29
N CYS A 514 11.75 42.40 -12.07
CA CYS A 514 11.54 43.48 -11.10
C CYS A 514 12.85 44.18 -10.72
N LEU A 515 13.91 43.41 -10.44
CA LEU A 515 15.20 43.98 -10.03
C LEU A 515 15.90 44.72 -11.19
N PHE A 516 15.81 44.22 -12.43
CA PHE A 516 16.53 44.82 -13.56
C PHE A 516 15.76 45.94 -14.27
N THR A 517 14.42 45.96 -14.21
CA THR A 517 13.61 46.93 -14.98
C THR A 517 13.35 48.22 -14.22
N PHE A 518 13.20 48.15 -12.89
CA PHE A 518 12.96 49.33 -12.08
C PHE A 518 14.28 50.05 -11.77
N LYS A 519 14.43 51.28 -12.27
CA LYS A 519 15.63 52.11 -12.00
C LYS A 519 15.71 52.65 -10.57
N ARG A 520 14.59 52.66 -9.84
CA ARG A 520 14.50 53.08 -8.44
C ARG A 520 13.64 52.07 -7.69
N TYR A 521 14.17 51.50 -6.61
CA TYR A 521 13.50 50.51 -5.76
C TYR A 521 12.58 51.19 -4.72
N GLN A 522 11.65 52.01 -5.20
CA GLN A 522 10.76 52.82 -4.37
C GLN A 522 9.32 52.74 -4.88
N GLY A 523 8.36 52.96 -3.97
CA GLY A 523 6.93 52.97 -4.27
C GLY A 523 6.21 51.65 -3.97
N TYR A 524 4.92 51.75 -3.65
CA TYR A 524 4.09 50.63 -3.21
C TYR A 524 4.01 49.51 -4.25
N TYR A 525 3.92 49.86 -5.54
CA TYR A 525 3.82 48.89 -6.63
C TYR A 525 5.06 47.99 -6.74
N PHE A 526 6.26 48.58 -6.67
CA PHE A 526 7.52 47.83 -6.74
C PHE A 526 7.60 46.81 -5.61
N TRP A 527 7.38 47.25 -4.36
CA TRP A 527 7.47 46.36 -3.21
C TRP A 527 6.36 45.31 -3.18
N SER A 528 5.13 45.65 -3.54
CA SER A 528 4.04 44.66 -3.60
C SER A 528 4.31 43.59 -4.67
N LEU A 529 4.83 43.98 -5.83
CA LEU A 529 5.12 43.04 -6.91
C LEU A 529 6.32 42.15 -6.59
N LEU A 530 7.38 42.72 -6.02
CA LEU A 530 8.57 41.97 -5.63
C LEU A 530 8.25 40.96 -4.53
N ILE A 531 7.55 41.38 -3.47
CA ILE A 531 7.18 40.50 -2.36
C ILE A 531 6.27 39.36 -2.84
N ALA A 532 5.24 39.68 -3.65
CA ALA A 532 4.35 38.66 -4.20
C ALA A 532 5.11 37.63 -5.05
N SER A 533 6.09 38.09 -5.84
CA SER A 533 6.91 37.25 -6.72
C SER A 533 7.88 36.35 -5.93
N ILE A 534 8.49 36.87 -4.86
CA ILE A 534 9.38 36.09 -3.98
C ILE A 534 8.58 35.02 -3.23
N CYS A 535 7.40 35.36 -2.72
CA CYS A 535 6.56 34.45 -1.93
C CYS A 535 5.99 33.25 -2.70
N LEU A 536 6.02 33.27 -4.05
CA LEU A 536 5.73 32.09 -4.88
C LEU A 536 6.67 30.92 -4.58
N THR A 537 7.95 31.19 -4.35
CA THR A 537 8.97 30.14 -4.16
C THR A 537 8.80 29.40 -2.82
N PRO A 538 8.65 30.08 -1.66
CA PRO A 538 8.30 29.39 -0.41
C PRO A 538 7.00 28.61 -0.52
N ASN A 539 5.97 29.12 -1.20
CA ASN A 539 4.70 28.41 -1.31
C ASN A 539 4.88 27.05 -2.01
N ILE A 540 5.55 27.03 -3.17
CA ILE A 540 5.77 25.78 -3.90
C ILE A 540 6.79 24.87 -3.20
N LEU A 541 7.82 25.43 -2.56
CA LEU A 541 8.80 24.66 -1.80
C LEU A 541 8.15 23.98 -0.58
N GLY A 542 7.33 24.70 0.17
CA GLY A 542 6.58 24.15 1.30
C GLY A 542 5.66 23.01 0.86
N PHE A 543 4.99 23.15 -0.28
CA PHE A 543 4.19 22.06 -0.88
C PHE A 543 5.05 20.85 -1.26
N ILE A 544 6.18 21.05 -1.94
CA ILE A 544 7.09 19.96 -2.32
C ILE A 544 7.60 19.23 -1.08
N LEU A 545 8.02 19.97 -0.04
CA LEU A 545 8.48 19.38 1.21
C LEU A 545 7.37 18.62 1.93
N PHE A 546 6.14 19.15 1.91
CA PHE A 546 4.98 18.49 2.52
C PHE A 546 4.60 17.19 1.82
N VAL A 547 4.66 17.13 0.49
CA VAL A 547 4.20 15.97 -0.29
C VAL A 547 5.31 14.94 -0.55
N PHE A 548 6.52 15.40 -0.85
CA PHE A 548 7.60 14.55 -1.37
C PHE A 548 8.75 14.32 -0.39
N ALA A 549 8.82 15.04 0.74
CA ALA A 549 9.88 14.90 1.72
C ALA A 549 9.33 14.49 3.09
N PRO A 550 8.83 13.24 3.26
CA PRO A 550 8.17 12.79 4.50
C PRO A 550 9.08 12.79 5.74
N LYS A 551 10.40 12.93 5.55
CA LYS A 551 11.39 13.05 6.64
C LYS A 551 11.48 14.47 7.21
N VAL A 552 10.92 15.47 6.54
CA VAL A 552 10.92 16.86 6.99
C VAL A 552 9.75 17.07 7.96
N PRO A 553 9.95 17.71 9.13
CA PRO A 553 8.87 17.95 10.07
C PRO A 553 7.67 18.64 9.42
N VAL A 554 6.47 18.06 9.58
CA VAL A 554 5.25 18.54 8.90
C VAL A 554 4.98 20.02 9.18
N TYR A 555 5.14 20.45 10.43
CA TYR A 555 4.97 21.86 10.81
C TYR A 555 5.96 22.80 10.10
N PHE A 556 7.17 22.35 9.80
CA PHE A 556 8.16 23.15 9.07
C PHE A 556 7.71 23.34 7.62
N SER A 557 7.35 22.26 6.92
CA SER A 557 6.85 22.31 5.55
C SER A 557 5.60 23.19 5.41
N VAL A 558 4.64 23.04 6.36
CA VAL A 558 3.42 23.84 6.42
C VAL A 558 3.71 25.31 6.71
N THR A 559 4.68 25.62 7.58
CA THR A 559 5.07 27.01 7.85
C THR A 559 5.58 27.70 6.58
N ILE A 560 6.49 27.06 5.83
CA ILE A 560 7.02 27.61 4.58
C ILE A 560 5.89 27.81 3.55
N LEU A 561 5.00 26.82 3.42
CA LEU A 561 3.83 26.87 2.54
C LEU A 561 2.94 28.08 2.84
N VAL A 562 2.61 28.29 4.13
CA VAL A 562 1.75 29.37 4.63
C VAL A 562 2.38 30.75 4.45
N VAL A 563 3.67 30.89 4.76
CA VAL A 563 4.39 32.17 4.56
C VAL A 563 4.34 32.57 3.09
N GLY A 564 4.58 31.61 2.19
CA GLY A 564 4.45 31.85 0.76
C GLY A 564 3.03 32.20 0.34
N TRP A 565 2.02 31.49 0.88
CA TRP A 565 0.60 31.74 0.58
C TRP A 565 0.17 33.17 0.95
N CYS A 566 0.50 33.61 2.15
CA CYS A 566 0.10 34.93 2.65
C CYS A 566 0.68 36.06 1.79
N GLY A 567 1.99 35.98 1.51
CA GLY A 567 2.68 37.00 0.72
C GLY A 567 2.24 37.02 -0.75
N MET A 568 1.95 35.85 -1.33
CA MET A 568 1.47 35.74 -2.70
C MET A 568 0.06 36.35 -2.88
N VAL A 569 -0.91 35.92 -2.05
CA VAL A 569 -2.32 36.32 -2.20
C VAL A 569 -2.52 37.79 -1.83
N THR A 570 -2.01 38.20 -0.66
CA THR A 570 -2.14 39.61 -0.24
C THR A 570 -1.27 40.53 -1.09
N GLY A 571 -0.08 40.07 -1.50
CA GLY A 571 0.79 40.82 -2.39
C GLY A 571 0.13 41.10 -3.74
N GLN A 572 -0.54 40.12 -4.35
CA GLN A 572 -1.30 40.31 -5.59
C GLN A 572 -2.40 41.37 -5.44
N SER A 573 -3.16 41.33 -4.35
CA SER A 573 -4.17 42.37 -4.07
C SER A 573 -3.57 43.77 -3.93
N LEU A 574 -2.38 43.88 -3.31
CA LEU A 574 -1.65 45.14 -3.19
C LEU A 574 -1.06 45.63 -4.52
N VAL A 575 -0.68 44.72 -5.44
CA VAL A 575 -0.29 45.07 -6.82
C VAL A 575 -1.47 45.71 -7.56
N LEU A 576 -2.66 45.10 -7.49
CA LEU A 576 -3.88 45.67 -8.09
C LEU A 576 -4.25 47.02 -7.49
N TRP A 577 -4.17 47.13 -6.15
CA TRP A 577 -4.45 48.36 -5.43
C TRP A 577 -3.47 49.50 -5.76
N SER A 578 -2.17 49.21 -5.76
CA SER A 578 -1.15 50.22 -6.06
C SER A 578 -1.29 50.75 -7.48
N ARG A 579 -1.78 49.94 -8.42
CA ARG A 579 -2.09 50.36 -9.80
C ARG A 579 -3.32 51.27 -9.89
N LEU A 580 -4.32 51.14 -9.01
CA LEU A 580 -5.49 52.02 -9.03
C LEU A 580 -5.12 53.51 -8.87
N HIS A 581 -4.01 53.82 -8.19
CA HIS A 581 -3.49 55.19 -8.11
C HIS A 581 -3.14 55.82 -9.46
N LEU A 582 -2.94 55.02 -10.50
CA LEU A 582 -2.61 55.51 -11.85
C LEU A 582 -3.85 55.92 -12.66
N VAL A 583 -5.04 55.46 -12.27
CA VAL A 583 -6.26 55.57 -13.09
C VAL A 583 -7.43 56.20 -12.32
N HIS A 584 -7.50 56.03 -11.00
CA HIS A 584 -8.61 56.49 -10.17
C HIS A 584 -8.28 57.79 -9.42
N ILE A 585 -9.21 58.75 -9.46
CA ILE A 585 -8.97 60.15 -9.07
C ILE A 585 -9.25 60.42 -7.57
N THR A 586 -10.02 59.57 -6.88
CA THR A 586 -10.50 59.88 -5.52
C THR A 586 -9.71 59.15 -4.43
N HIS A 587 -8.87 59.87 -3.68
CA HIS A 587 -8.06 59.31 -2.59
C HIS A 587 -8.86 58.62 -1.47
N LYS A 588 -10.12 59.01 -1.22
CA LYS A 588 -10.97 58.41 -0.18
C LYS A 588 -11.33 56.96 -0.51
N HIS A 589 -11.68 56.64 -1.76
CA HIS A 589 -12.01 55.28 -2.18
C HIS A 589 -10.79 54.36 -2.16
N ILE A 590 -9.64 54.86 -2.61
CA ILE A 590 -8.39 54.09 -2.62
C ILE A 590 -7.96 53.73 -1.19
N ARG A 591 -8.13 54.63 -0.21
CA ARG A 591 -7.90 54.33 1.21
C ARG A 591 -8.88 53.29 1.75
N GLY A 592 -10.16 53.34 1.37
CA GLY A 592 -11.15 52.32 1.75
C GLY A 592 -10.79 50.93 1.23
N LEU A 593 -10.36 50.83 -0.03
CA LEU A 593 -9.90 49.57 -0.62
C LEU A 593 -8.65 49.02 0.06
N PHE A 594 -7.72 49.89 0.47
CA PHE A 594 -6.55 49.48 1.25
C PHE A 594 -6.96 48.84 2.58
N TRP A 595 -7.86 49.47 3.33
CA TRP A 595 -8.36 48.94 4.60
C TRP A 595 -9.13 47.62 4.43
N MET A 596 -9.87 47.45 3.33
CA MET A 596 -10.49 46.17 2.98
C MET A 596 -9.43 45.07 2.81
N ILE A 597 -8.35 45.33 2.05
CA ILE A 597 -7.26 44.36 1.85
C ILE A 597 -6.60 43.99 3.17
N VAL A 598 -6.29 44.98 4.02
CA VAL A 598 -5.66 44.74 5.33
C VAL A 598 -6.57 43.94 6.25
N THR A 599 -7.86 44.31 6.32
CA THR A 599 -8.84 43.63 7.18
C THR A 599 -9.03 42.18 6.75
N ASN A 600 -9.20 41.92 5.45
CA ASN A 600 -9.34 40.58 4.92
C ASN A 600 -8.05 39.76 5.09
N ALA A 601 -6.88 40.37 4.88
CA ALA A 601 -5.61 39.68 5.09
C ALA A 601 -5.46 39.21 6.54
N ILE A 602 -5.77 40.07 7.53
CA ILE A 602 -5.69 39.70 8.94
C ILE A 602 -6.74 38.65 9.28
N LEU A 603 -8.01 38.94 8.99
CA LEU A 603 -9.12 38.07 9.41
C LEU A 603 -9.01 36.68 8.78
N LEU A 604 -8.77 36.60 7.47
CA LEU A 604 -8.82 35.34 6.73
C LEU A 604 -7.53 34.54 6.88
N HIS A 605 -6.35 35.16 6.85
CA HIS A 605 -5.12 34.40 7.01
C HIS A 605 -4.99 33.86 8.43
N VAL A 606 -5.26 34.67 9.46
CA VAL A 606 -5.10 34.22 10.85
C VAL A 606 -6.04 33.05 11.15
N THR A 607 -7.32 33.13 10.77
CA THR A 607 -8.26 32.03 11.02
C THR A 607 -7.89 30.78 10.23
N THR A 608 -7.59 30.89 8.94
CA THR A 608 -7.19 29.73 8.12
C THR A 608 -5.91 29.09 8.66
N ILE A 609 -4.91 29.88 9.07
CA ILE A 609 -3.65 29.38 9.63
C ILE A 609 -3.88 28.60 10.92
N VAL A 610 -4.67 29.14 11.85
CA VAL A 610 -4.95 28.46 13.13
C VAL A 610 -5.58 27.10 12.88
N VAL A 611 -6.57 27.03 11.99
CA VAL A 611 -7.28 25.77 11.70
C VAL A 611 -6.43 24.82 10.86
N LEU A 612 -5.57 25.33 9.96
CA LEU A 612 -4.59 24.53 9.20
C LEU A 612 -3.55 23.86 10.11
N PHE A 613 -2.96 24.61 11.03
CA PHE A 613 -2.00 24.04 11.99
C PHE A 613 -2.68 23.02 12.92
N GLY A 614 -3.93 23.26 13.29
CA GLY A 614 -4.76 22.26 13.97
C GLY A 614 -5.00 21.00 13.12
N ALA A 615 -5.24 21.16 11.81
CA ALA A 615 -5.49 20.06 10.88
C ALA A 615 -4.25 19.20 10.59
N VAL A 616 -3.03 19.70 10.84
CA VAL A 616 -1.79 18.91 10.76
C VAL A 616 -1.27 18.46 12.12
N SER A 617 -2.04 18.68 13.19
CA SER A 617 -1.71 18.26 14.55
C SER A 617 -2.12 16.82 14.84
N PRO A 618 -1.65 16.21 15.95
CA PRO A 618 -2.13 14.91 16.41
C PRO A 618 -3.65 14.82 16.62
N HIS A 619 -4.35 15.96 16.78
CA HIS A 619 -5.80 16.06 16.93
C HIS A 619 -6.52 16.47 15.63
N PHE A 620 -5.96 16.13 14.47
CA PHE A 620 -6.42 16.57 13.14
C PHE A 620 -7.93 16.42 12.90
N THR A 621 -8.55 15.33 13.38
CA THR A 621 -9.97 15.01 13.14
C THR A 621 -10.94 16.12 13.57
N ARG A 622 -10.57 16.93 14.57
CA ARG A 622 -11.38 18.08 15.04
C ARG A 622 -11.27 19.31 14.13
N PHE A 623 -10.17 19.44 13.39
CA PHE A 623 -9.82 20.65 12.65
C PHE A 623 -9.93 20.49 11.13
N THR A 624 -9.80 19.27 10.58
CA THR A 624 -9.83 19.05 9.12
C THR A 624 -11.10 19.58 8.45
N ASN A 625 -12.28 19.32 9.04
CA ASN A 625 -13.54 19.84 8.50
C ASN A 625 -13.61 21.37 8.59
N GLY A 626 -13.14 21.95 9.69
CA GLY A 626 -13.05 23.39 9.86
C GLY A 626 -12.11 24.04 8.85
N PHE A 627 -10.96 23.40 8.58
CA PHE A 627 -9.97 23.89 7.63
C PHE A 627 -10.54 23.90 6.21
N ASN A 628 -11.15 22.81 5.76
CA ASN A 628 -11.75 22.72 4.43
C ASN A 628 -12.86 23.78 4.21
N ILE A 629 -13.64 24.08 5.25
CA ILE A 629 -14.65 25.15 5.19
C ILE A 629 -13.97 26.52 5.14
N MET A 630 -13.01 26.76 6.02
CA MET A 630 -12.33 28.05 6.14
C MET A 630 -11.49 28.39 4.90
N GLU A 631 -10.81 27.40 4.30
CA GLU A 631 -10.04 27.58 3.06
C GLU A 631 -10.94 28.04 1.90
N ARG A 632 -12.13 27.44 1.75
CA ARG A 632 -13.12 27.87 0.75
C ARG A 632 -13.62 29.28 1.00
N ILE A 633 -13.95 29.61 2.26
CA ILE A 633 -14.36 30.97 2.66
C ILE A 633 -13.26 31.97 2.31
N GLN A 634 -12.00 31.65 2.65
CA GLN A 634 -10.85 32.50 2.37
C GLN A 634 -10.71 32.77 0.86
N LEU A 635 -10.75 31.72 0.03
CA LEU A 635 -10.61 31.85 -1.43
C LEU A 635 -11.75 32.65 -2.06
N VAL A 636 -12.99 32.41 -1.64
CA VAL A 636 -14.15 33.14 -2.15
C VAL A 636 -14.06 34.62 -1.79
N LEU A 637 -13.70 34.95 -0.55
CA LEU A 637 -13.62 36.34 -0.11
C LEU A 637 -12.45 37.10 -0.76
N PHE A 638 -11.29 36.46 -0.97
CA PHE A 638 -10.21 37.07 -1.75
C PHE A 638 -10.61 37.26 -3.22
N CYS A 639 -11.32 36.31 -3.84
CA CYS A 639 -11.86 36.46 -5.19
C CYS A 639 -12.84 37.63 -5.29
N VAL A 640 -13.77 37.78 -4.34
CA VAL A 640 -14.68 38.93 -4.27
C VAL A 640 -13.92 40.25 -4.11
N GLN A 641 -12.89 40.29 -3.26
CA GLN A 641 -12.02 41.46 -3.12
C GLN A 641 -11.32 41.83 -4.43
N GLU A 642 -10.76 40.86 -5.16
CA GLU A 642 -10.09 41.10 -6.43
C GLU A 642 -11.07 41.48 -7.55
N LEU A 643 -12.30 40.96 -7.51
CA LEU A 643 -13.42 41.38 -8.37
C LEU A 643 -13.77 42.86 -8.17
N ILE A 644 -13.83 43.32 -6.92
CA ILE A 644 -14.07 44.74 -6.61
C ILE A 644 -12.92 45.61 -7.14
N LEU A 645 -11.66 45.24 -6.85
CA LEU A 645 -10.48 45.98 -7.29
C LEU A 645 -10.40 46.08 -8.83
N SER A 646 -10.56 44.95 -9.51
CA SER A 646 -10.50 44.88 -10.98
C SER A 646 -11.72 45.52 -11.62
N GLY A 647 -12.91 45.42 -11.01
CA GLY A 647 -14.14 46.06 -11.49
C GLY A 647 -14.05 47.58 -11.51
N ILE A 648 -13.51 48.18 -10.44
CA ILE A 648 -13.24 49.63 -10.38
C ILE A 648 -12.22 50.01 -11.47
N TYR A 649 -11.15 49.24 -11.59
CA TYR A 649 -10.11 49.49 -12.61
C TYR A 649 -10.67 49.44 -14.04
N ILE A 650 -11.50 48.44 -14.34
CA ILE A 650 -12.20 48.27 -15.62
C ILE A 650 -13.12 49.46 -15.88
N TRP A 651 -13.93 49.85 -14.89
CA TRP A 651 -14.87 50.97 -15.00
C TRP A 651 -14.15 52.27 -15.38
N ASP A 652 -13.08 52.61 -14.69
CA ASP A 652 -12.32 53.83 -14.98
C ASP A 652 -11.59 53.75 -16.32
N THR A 653 -11.05 52.57 -16.68
CA THR A 653 -10.43 52.35 -17.99
C THR A 653 -11.44 52.53 -19.13
N VAL A 654 -12.67 52.02 -18.97
CA VAL A 654 -13.77 52.22 -19.93
C VAL A 654 -14.16 53.69 -20.00
N LYS A 655 -14.21 54.40 -18.87
CA LYS A 655 -14.46 55.85 -18.84
C LYS A 655 -13.40 56.62 -19.64
N LEU A 656 -12.13 56.25 -19.52
CA LEU A 656 -11.04 56.84 -20.31
C LEU A 656 -11.14 56.48 -21.81
N LEU A 657 -11.54 55.26 -22.16
CA LEU A 657 -11.77 54.86 -23.56
C LEU A 657 -12.92 55.63 -24.22
N ARG A 658 -13.97 55.97 -23.45
CA ARG A 658 -15.10 56.78 -23.95
C ARG A 658 -14.69 58.20 -24.35
N LEU A 659 -13.57 58.71 -23.85
CA LEU A 659 -13.00 60.01 -24.26
C LEU A 659 -12.30 59.97 -25.64
N ARG A 660 -12.42 58.86 -26.39
CA ARG A 660 -11.85 58.64 -27.73
C ARG A 660 -10.35 59.01 -27.85
N PRO A 661 -9.48 58.40 -27.03
CA PRO A 661 -8.03 58.57 -27.20
C PRO A 661 -7.61 58.07 -28.59
N ARG A 662 -6.74 58.81 -29.31
CA ARG A 662 -6.28 58.44 -30.66
C ARG A 662 -4.97 57.64 -30.63
N GLY A 663 -4.81 56.73 -31.60
CA GLY A 663 -3.57 56.01 -31.87
C GLY A 663 -3.17 55.02 -30.77
N TRP A 664 -1.89 55.01 -30.40
CA TRP A 664 -1.30 54.05 -29.46
C TRP A 664 -1.94 54.00 -28.07
N ARG A 665 -2.53 55.11 -27.59
CA ARG A 665 -3.19 55.16 -26.27
C ARG A 665 -4.46 54.30 -26.22
N GLN A 666 -5.21 54.23 -27.31
CA GLN A 666 -6.40 53.38 -27.40
C GLN A 666 -6.02 51.89 -27.33
N ILE A 667 -4.96 51.51 -28.03
CA ILE A 667 -4.45 50.12 -28.04
C ILE A 667 -4.05 49.67 -26.64
N ILE A 668 -3.33 50.53 -25.90
CA ILE A 668 -2.89 50.20 -24.54
C ILE A 668 -4.09 50.08 -23.59
N LEU A 669 -5.04 51.01 -23.62
CA LEU A 669 -6.24 50.95 -22.77
C LEU A 669 -7.11 49.71 -23.05
N THR A 670 -7.25 49.32 -24.32
CA THR A 670 -7.95 48.08 -24.68
C THR A 670 -7.21 46.84 -24.17
N GLN A 671 -5.88 46.80 -24.25
CA GLN A 671 -5.10 45.69 -23.70
C GLN A 671 -5.19 45.60 -22.17
N LEU A 672 -5.21 46.74 -21.48
CA LEU A 672 -5.43 46.80 -20.03
C LEU A 672 -6.79 46.21 -19.64
N LEU A 673 -7.84 46.54 -20.41
CA LEU A 673 -9.18 45.99 -20.21
C LEU A 673 -9.18 44.46 -20.38
N ILE A 674 -8.58 43.95 -21.45
CA ILE A 674 -8.51 42.51 -21.74
C ILE A 674 -7.79 41.76 -20.63
N ILE A 675 -6.62 42.25 -20.18
CA ILE A 675 -5.84 41.56 -19.16
C ILE A 675 -6.59 41.50 -17.82
N ASN A 676 -7.30 42.56 -17.43
CA ASN A 676 -8.12 42.53 -16.21
C ASN A 676 -9.27 41.54 -16.31
N ILE A 677 -9.91 41.41 -17.48
CA ILE A 677 -10.93 40.38 -17.70
C ILE A 677 -10.33 38.98 -17.56
N VAL A 678 -9.13 38.75 -18.11
CA VAL A 678 -8.43 37.46 -17.97
C VAL A 678 -8.13 37.16 -16.49
N ILE A 679 -7.68 38.14 -15.71
CA ILE A 679 -7.43 37.99 -14.28
C ILE A 679 -8.72 37.55 -13.55
N LEU A 680 -9.86 38.17 -13.85
CA LEU A 680 -11.15 37.79 -13.26
C LEU A 680 -11.55 36.36 -13.61
N ILE A 681 -11.34 35.94 -14.86
CA ILE A 681 -11.61 34.57 -15.30
C ILE A 681 -10.74 33.58 -14.52
N ILE A 682 -9.46 33.91 -14.30
CA ILE A 682 -8.54 33.07 -13.53
C ILE A 682 -9.05 32.93 -12.08
N ASP A 683 -9.52 34.01 -11.45
CA ASP A 683 -9.99 33.98 -10.05
C ASP A 683 -11.25 33.16 -9.86
N VAL A 684 -12.21 33.27 -10.77
CA VAL A 684 -13.40 32.41 -10.79
C VAL A 684 -13.00 30.95 -11.03
N SER A 685 -12.03 30.70 -11.91
CA SER A 685 -11.55 29.35 -12.22
C SER A 685 -10.88 28.68 -11.02
N VAL A 686 -10.06 29.42 -10.26
CA VAL A 686 -9.42 28.92 -9.03
C VAL A 686 -10.48 28.54 -7.99
N VAL A 687 -11.53 29.36 -7.81
CA VAL A 687 -12.65 29.02 -6.91
C VAL A 687 -13.41 27.79 -7.43
N ALA A 688 -13.71 27.69 -8.73
CA ALA A 688 -14.39 26.53 -9.28
C ALA A 688 -13.61 25.22 -9.05
N VAL A 689 -12.29 25.26 -9.22
CA VAL A 689 -11.43 24.09 -8.97
C VAL A 689 -11.38 23.75 -7.47
N GLU A 690 -11.44 24.73 -6.57
CA GLU A 690 -11.55 24.47 -5.12
C GLU A 690 -12.78 23.61 -4.79
N TYR A 691 -13.93 23.95 -5.37
CA TYR A 691 -15.18 23.21 -5.14
C TYR A 691 -15.22 21.83 -5.84
N SER A 692 -14.30 21.55 -6.76
CA SER A 692 -14.18 20.23 -7.41
C SER A 692 -13.51 19.15 -6.54
N GLY A 693 -12.95 19.52 -5.37
CA GLY A 693 -12.38 18.56 -4.42
C GLY A 693 -11.06 17.90 -4.85
N LEU A 694 -10.34 18.48 -5.82
CA LEU A 694 -9.06 17.97 -6.35
C LEU A 694 -7.85 18.47 -5.55
N TYR A 695 -7.78 18.14 -4.25
CA TYR A 695 -6.80 18.70 -3.31
C TYR A 695 -5.33 18.61 -3.75
N ALA A 696 -4.89 17.48 -4.32
CA ALA A 696 -3.50 17.28 -4.75
C ALA A 696 -3.07 18.19 -5.92
N VAL A 697 -4.03 18.67 -6.72
CA VAL A 697 -3.78 19.55 -7.89
C VAL A 697 -4.06 21.01 -7.55
N GLN A 698 -4.95 21.27 -6.58
CA GLN A 698 -5.37 22.61 -6.20
C GLN A 698 -4.22 23.50 -5.74
N VAL A 699 -3.35 23.02 -4.82
CA VAL A 699 -2.25 23.83 -4.28
C VAL A 699 -1.28 24.33 -5.36
N PRO A 700 -0.66 23.46 -6.20
CA PRO A 700 0.25 23.92 -7.24
C PRO A 700 -0.47 24.71 -8.35
N LEU A 701 -1.75 24.41 -8.64
CA LEU A 701 -2.55 25.19 -9.59
C LEU A 701 -2.77 26.62 -9.08
N LYS A 702 -3.10 26.81 -7.79
CA LYS A 702 -3.26 28.14 -7.18
C LYS A 702 -1.95 28.93 -7.37
N SER A 703 -0.81 28.36 -7.00
CA SER A 703 0.50 29.03 -7.16
C SER A 703 0.77 29.39 -8.63
N ALA A 704 0.46 28.49 -9.57
CA ALA A 704 0.62 28.74 -10.99
C ALA A 704 -0.29 29.87 -11.47
N ALA A 705 -1.56 29.89 -11.08
CA ALA A 705 -2.53 30.92 -11.42
C ALA A 705 -2.09 32.31 -10.92
N TYR A 706 -1.67 32.42 -9.66
CA TYR A 706 -1.15 33.68 -9.11
C TYR A 706 0.15 34.12 -9.79
N SER A 707 1.04 33.18 -10.15
CA SER A 707 2.26 33.51 -10.92
C SER A 707 1.95 34.11 -12.30
N VAL A 708 0.93 33.58 -12.98
CA VAL A 708 0.48 34.09 -14.28
C VAL A 708 -0.18 35.46 -14.12
N LYS A 709 -1.01 35.65 -13.08
CA LYS A 709 -1.61 36.95 -12.75
C LYS A 709 -0.54 38.03 -12.53
N LEU A 710 0.49 37.75 -11.72
CA LEU A 710 1.60 38.68 -11.48
C LEU A 710 2.36 39.02 -12.78
N LYS A 711 2.54 38.05 -13.67
CA LYS A 711 3.21 38.26 -14.96
C LYS A 711 2.41 39.11 -15.92
N LEU A 712 1.09 38.91 -15.96
CA LEU A 712 0.17 39.77 -16.70
C LEU A 712 0.20 41.20 -16.15
N GLU A 713 0.23 41.37 -14.83
CA GLU A 713 0.36 42.68 -14.17
C GLU A 713 1.67 43.39 -14.49
N TYR A 714 2.78 42.65 -14.51
CA TYR A 714 4.08 43.22 -14.90
C TYR A 714 4.11 43.65 -16.37
N ALA A 715 3.56 42.83 -17.28
CA ALA A 715 3.48 43.14 -18.70
C ALA A 715 2.68 44.42 -18.99
N ILE A 716 1.65 44.68 -18.19
CA ILE A 716 0.87 45.91 -18.20
C ILE A 716 1.76 47.13 -17.88
N LEU A 717 2.57 47.05 -16.81
CA LEU A 717 3.36 48.18 -16.34
C LEU A 717 4.37 48.65 -17.40
N GLY A 718 5.04 47.71 -18.08
CA GLY A 718 5.97 48.03 -19.16
C GLY A 718 5.35 48.87 -20.27
N ARG A 719 4.02 48.80 -20.44
CA ARG A 719 3.24 49.60 -21.40
C ARG A 719 2.70 50.90 -20.78
N LEU A 720 2.33 50.92 -19.51
CA LEU A 720 1.88 52.12 -18.79
C LEU A 720 3.01 53.15 -18.59
N VAL A 721 4.24 52.72 -18.31
CA VAL A 721 5.41 53.64 -18.17
C VAL A 721 5.68 54.41 -19.47
N LYS A 722 5.34 53.84 -20.64
CA LYS A 722 5.42 54.52 -21.94
C LYS A 722 4.35 55.59 -22.13
N ILE A 723 3.24 55.53 -21.39
CA ILE A 723 2.17 56.55 -21.42
C ILE A 723 2.53 57.77 -20.56
N VAL A 724 3.20 57.56 -19.42
CA VAL A 724 3.47 58.61 -18.43
C VAL A 724 4.78 59.38 -18.72
N LYS A 725 5.75 58.80 -19.45
CA LYS A 725 6.93 59.55 -19.89
C LYS A 725 6.58 60.49 -21.05
N PRO A 726 6.85 61.81 -20.96
CA PRO A 726 6.68 62.72 -22.09
C PRO A 726 7.64 62.30 -23.20
N GLN A 727 7.14 62.13 -24.43
CA GLN A 727 8.01 62.28 -25.59
C GLN A 727 8.54 63.72 -25.55
N ARG A 728 9.87 63.89 -25.57
CA ARG A 728 10.46 65.17 -25.97
C ARG A 728 10.05 65.40 -27.43
N SER A 729 8.98 66.13 -27.66
CA SER A 729 8.69 66.75 -28.95
C SER A 729 8.39 68.22 -28.72
N SER A 730 9.20 69.07 -29.35
CA SER A 730 8.91 70.48 -29.57
C SER A 730 7.58 70.62 -30.32
N SER A 731 6.51 70.98 -29.63
CA SER A 731 5.40 71.79 -30.14
C SER A 731 4.30 71.92 -29.10
N SER A 732 3.83 73.14 -28.97
CA SER A 732 2.81 73.65 -28.07
C SER A 732 1.41 73.10 -28.38
N ASP A 733 0.81 72.36 -27.44
CA ASP A 733 -0.62 72.04 -27.43
C ASP A 733 -1.18 72.19 -25.99
N PRO A 734 -2.16 73.08 -25.72
CA PRO A 734 -2.56 73.50 -24.37
C PRO A 734 -3.28 72.45 -23.52
N ASN A 735 -3.53 71.23 -24.01
CA ASN A 735 -4.23 70.17 -23.27
C ASN A 735 -3.32 69.31 -22.36
N THR A 736 -2.08 69.74 -22.09
CA THR A 736 -1.09 69.04 -21.25
C THR A 736 -1.16 69.45 -19.77
N MET A 737 -2.35 69.42 -19.17
CA MET A 737 -2.54 69.87 -17.78
C MET A 737 -3.42 68.93 -16.94
N VAL A 738 -3.13 67.61 -16.90
CA VAL A 738 -3.88 66.69 -15.98
C VAL A 738 -3.02 65.65 -15.26
N PHE A 739 -1.69 65.59 -15.42
CA PHE A 739 -0.86 64.71 -14.59
C PHE A 739 0.39 65.44 -14.07
N ARG A 740 0.18 66.30 -13.07
CA ARG A 740 1.23 66.80 -12.17
C ARG A 740 0.83 66.52 -10.72
N SER A 741 1.23 65.35 -10.24
CA SER A 741 1.69 65.04 -8.88
C SER A 741 1.86 63.51 -8.80
N VAL A 742 2.68 63.04 -7.86
CA VAL A 742 3.16 61.66 -7.69
C VAL A 742 4.48 61.37 -8.44
N SER A 743 5.51 62.09 -8.02
CA SER A 743 6.87 61.54 -7.82
C SER A 743 6.92 60.81 -6.48
#